data_AF-A0A6M8HXB3-F1
#
_entry.id   AF-A0A6M8HXB3-F1
#
_cell.length_a   1.000
_cell.length_b   1.000
_cell.length_c   1.000
_cell.angle_alpha   90.00
_cell.angle_beta   90.00
_cell.angle_gamma   90.00
#
_symmetry.space_group_name_H-M   'P 1'
#
loop_
_entity.id
_entity.type
_entity.pdbx_description
1 polymer ?
#
loop_
_entity_poly.entity_id
_entity_poly.type
_entity_poly.pdbx_seq_one_letter_code
_entity_poly.pdbx_strand_id
1 'polypeptide(L)'
;MTSSRPLRTHQQRLANLVAAMAAGETTARDILAAVTPGGGKSLLPVIAAARLIEAGLIERVCWIVPRDSLRLQAEEAFTDPVWRSVLGHRLSVRAADNTADPSRGLAGYITTYQGVAAAPDLHLREMRRYRTLLVVDEVHHLPALADTDPDAAARAAGTDEEQASAWSQAILPLLECATVRLLLSGTLERADGKAILWLPYRKGVKARTREIELDAPGWAVIGYSRAQALLERAVLPVTFGALDGEARWRDEDDTEIGPHRLANLHPDETTRPALFTALRTGFAETLLHEAFIAIRDVRARRRQERDLQPGAAARGLGKLLVVAPDQAMAKHYLGVIRRWIPAAQAEETAQLATSDTPRAHQILASFRLRPEPSILVTVAMAYEGLDAPDVAVVAALTHIRSRAWLEQMVARATRVDPHAGPYETQQALVFHPDDPLFALFRRRMEYEQGTLARPKAKRKQSALPLWLLDQLPPAREGITPLDSNALALRFDTLRPGPELALKRPEQEAAQAELLEAPSVAERRLRARLGEMVAAQAVEDEAGRAGFKGGTAGPGLYHRYNAVLKRMTGNKNRAQMTLAELEAAIGWLERNQLQEHLHLLDDDPRYAWTARQRGEWRPPVGRLTRTTTDAKRAPSAYAATKRSG
;
A
#
# COMPACT_ATOMS: atom_id res chain seq x y z
N MET A 1 -38.50 16.68 11.94
CA MET A 1 -37.59 16.17 12.98
C MET A 1 -36.17 16.21 12.42
N THR A 2 -35.40 17.23 12.76
CA THR A 2 -33.98 17.35 12.38
C THR A 2 -33.19 16.33 13.18
N SER A 3 -32.93 15.16 12.60
CA SER A 3 -32.00 14.17 13.12
C SER A 3 -30.62 14.83 13.25
N SER A 4 -30.26 15.29 14.45
CA SER A 4 -28.89 15.73 14.75
C SER A 4 -27.96 14.56 14.47
N ARG A 5 -27.10 14.66 13.45
CA ARG A 5 -26.04 13.68 13.24
C ARG A 5 -25.00 13.90 14.34
N PRO A 6 -24.87 13.00 15.33
CA PRO A 6 -23.86 13.16 16.36
C PRO A 6 -22.47 13.07 15.70
N LEU A 7 -21.52 13.84 16.23
CA LEU A 7 -20.12 13.72 15.84
C LEU A 7 -19.62 12.31 16.18
N ARG A 8 -18.80 11.73 15.30
CA ARG A 8 -18.11 10.46 15.53
C ARG A 8 -17.01 10.62 16.58
N THR A 9 -16.54 9.53 17.18
CA THR A 9 -15.58 9.61 18.30
C THR A 9 -14.31 10.40 17.94
N HIS A 10 -13.75 10.21 16.74
CA HIS A 10 -12.55 10.96 16.32
C HIS A 10 -12.83 12.46 16.07
N GLN A 11 -14.04 12.80 15.63
CA GLN A 11 -14.49 14.18 15.45
C GLN A 11 -14.71 14.86 16.81
N GLN A 12 -15.28 14.15 17.78
CA GLN A 12 -15.40 14.60 19.16
C GLN A 12 -14.02 14.77 19.81
N ARG A 13 -13.10 13.81 19.61
CA ARG A 13 -11.71 13.92 20.08
C ARG A 13 -11.01 15.15 19.53
N LEU A 14 -11.18 15.47 18.24
CA LEU A 14 -10.65 16.70 17.67
C LEU A 14 -11.29 17.94 18.30
N ALA A 15 -12.61 17.96 18.45
CA ALA A 15 -13.31 19.08 19.06
C ALA A 15 -12.81 19.33 20.50
N ASN A 16 -12.63 18.27 21.29
CA ASN A 16 -12.12 18.35 22.66
C ASN A 16 -10.65 18.79 22.70
N LEU A 17 -9.81 18.28 21.79
CA LEU A 17 -8.41 18.71 21.68
C LEU A 17 -8.33 20.21 21.37
N VAL A 18 -9.13 20.68 20.41
CA VAL A 18 -9.15 22.09 20.03
C VAL A 18 -9.69 22.97 21.16
N ALA A 19 -10.67 22.49 21.93
CA ALA A 19 -11.12 23.17 23.14
C ALA A 19 -10.01 23.27 24.20
N ALA A 20 -9.26 22.19 24.43
CA ALA A 20 -8.10 22.20 25.33
C ALA A 20 -7.01 23.16 24.85
N MET A 21 -6.78 23.27 23.53
CA MET A 21 -5.87 24.26 22.94
C MET A 21 -6.36 25.69 23.23
N ALA A 22 -7.66 25.95 23.06
CA ALA A 22 -8.27 27.25 23.35
C ALA A 22 -8.17 27.64 24.84
N ALA A 23 -8.27 26.66 25.73
CA ALA A 23 -8.11 26.84 27.17
C ALA A 23 -6.64 26.93 27.63
N GLY A 24 -5.67 26.68 26.73
CA GLY A 24 -4.24 26.64 27.08
C GLY A 24 -3.83 25.41 27.90
N GLU A 25 -4.66 24.38 27.94
CA GLU A 25 -4.42 23.11 28.66
C GLU A 25 -3.44 22.18 27.93
N THR A 26 -3.20 22.45 26.64
CA THR A 26 -2.22 21.73 25.84
C THR A 26 -1.38 22.69 25.01
N THR A 27 -0.12 22.31 24.79
CA THR A 27 0.81 23.02 23.91
C THR A 27 0.85 22.42 22.50
N ALA A 28 0.01 21.42 22.22
CA ALA A 28 -0.03 20.75 20.92
C ALA A 28 -0.38 21.75 19.80
N ARG A 29 0.44 21.77 18.76
CA ARG A 29 0.21 22.57 17.54
C ARG A 29 0.16 21.72 16.28
N ASP A 30 0.67 20.49 16.36
CA ASP A 30 0.74 19.54 15.27
C ASP A 30 -0.24 18.39 15.52
N ILE A 31 -1.28 18.30 14.69
CA ILE A 31 -2.36 17.33 14.84
C ILE A 31 -2.29 16.36 13.67
N LEU A 32 -1.98 15.09 13.96
CA LEU A 32 -2.05 14.01 12.97
C LEU A 32 -3.38 13.27 13.10
N ALA A 33 -4.26 13.42 12.12
CA ALA A 33 -5.50 12.67 12.03
C ALA A 33 -5.34 11.47 11.09
N ALA A 34 -5.10 10.29 11.68
CA ALA A 34 -5.02 9.02 10.98
C ALA A 34 -6.41 8.39 10.91
N VAL A 35 -7.16 8.69 9.84
CA VAL A 35 -8.58 8.36 9.72
C VAL A 35 -8.81 7.46 8.52
N THR A 36 -9.35 6.27 8.75
CA THR A 36 -9.66 5.30 7.69
C THR A 36 -10.46 5.95 6.54
N PRO A 37 -10.18 5.61 5.27
CA PRO A 37 -10.97 6.11 4.14
C PRO A 37 -12.48 5.90 4.34
N GLY A 38 -13.28 6.93 4.06
CA GLY A 38 -14.73 6.94 4.35
C GLY A 38 -15.10 7.30 5.79
N GLY A 39 -14.12 7.38 6.71
CA GLY A 39 -14.32 7.68 8.13
C GLY A 39 -14.83 9.08 8.44
N GLY A 40 -14.88 10.01 7.48
CA GLY A 40 -15.41 11.37 7.67
C GLY A 40 -14.36 12.44 7.97
N LYS A 41 -13.14 12.24 7.46
CA LYS A 41 -11.98 13.16 7.58
C LYS A 41 -12.25 14.58 7.07
N SER A 42 -13.11 14.76 6.07
CA SER A 42 -13.46 16.08 5.51
C SER A 42 -14.16 17.02 6.50
N LEU A 43 -14.74 16.50 7.60
CA LEU A 43 -15.35 17.33 8.64
C LEU A 43 -14.33 17.87 9.65
N LEU A 44 -13.15 17.24 9.76
CA LEU A 44 -12.13 17.63 10.74
C LEU A 44 -11.61 19.07 10.53
N PRO A 45 -11.31 19.51 9.29
CA PRO A 45 -10.95 20.90 9.02
C PRO A 45 -12.02 21.90 9.44
N VAL A 46 -13.30 21.56 9.23
CA VAL A 46 -14.43 22.42 9.60
C VAL A 46 -14.55 22.56 11.12
N ILE A 47 -14.44 21.45 11.85
CA ILE A 47 -14.44 21.43 13.32
C ILE A 47 -13.29 22.27 13.87
N ALA A 48 -12.06 22.02 13.40
CA ALA A 48 -10.89 22.74 13.86
C ALA A 48 -10.99 24.23 13.55
N ALA A 49 -11.37 24.61 12.32
CA ALA A 49 -11.52 26.00 11.92
C ALA A 49 -12.59 26.74 12.74
N ALA A 50 -13.77 26.14 12.90
CA ALA A 50 -14.88 26.74 13.66
C ALA A 50 -14.46 27.11 15.08
N ARG A 51 -13.82 26.16 15.78
CA ARG A 51 -13.43 26.33 17.18
C ARG A 51 -12.19 27.19 17.37
N LEU A 52 -11.17 27.04 16.51
CA LEU A 52 -9.93 27.84 16.63
C LEU A 52 -10.13 29.31 16.27
N ILE A 53 -11.02 29.62 15.30
CA ILE A 53 -11.38 31.01 14.96
C ILE A 53 -12.22 31.63 16.08
N GLU A 54 -13.20 30.89 16.60
CA GLU A 54 -14.03 31.33 17.74
C GLU A 54 -13.16 31.66 18.97
N ALA A 55 -12.14 30.84 19.24
CA ALA A 55 -11.16 31.06 20.30
C ALA A 55 -10.13 32.17 20.00
N GLY A 56 -10.12 32.73 18.79
CA GLY A 56 -9.16 33.75 18.38
C GLY A 56 -7.72 33.24 18.27
N LEU A 57 -7.49 31.93 18.18
CA LEU A 57 -6.15 31.33 18.03
C LEU A 57 -5.64 31.43 16.59
N ILE A 58 -6.55 31.37 15.62
CA ILE A 58 -6.28 31.56 14.20
C ILE A 58 -7.24 32.60 13.60
N GLU A 59 -6.87 33.14 12.45
CA GLU A 59 -7.64 34.11 11.67
C GLU A 59 -8.02 33.58 10.28
N ARG A 60 -7.24 32.62 9.77
CA ARG A 60 -7.42 32.04 8.43
C ARG A 60 -7.26 30.53 8.42
N VAL A 61 -7.84 29.91 7.41
CA VAL A 61 -7.65 28.51 7.06
C VAL A 61 -6.99 28.41 5.69
N CYS A 62 -5.94 27.61 5.56
CA CYS A 62 -5.39 27.18 4.29
C CYS A 62 -5.54 25.65 4.21
N TRP A 63 -6.37 25.16 3.30
CA TRP A 63 -6.57 23.72 3.10
C TRP A 63 -5.95 23.26 1.78
N ILE A 64 -4.90 22.47 1.88
CA ILE A 64 -4.22 21.84 0.74
C ILE A 64 -4.82 20.45 0.50
N VAL A 65 -5.34 20.21 -0.70
CA VAL A 65 -5.90 18.93 -1.13
C VAL A 65 -5.14 18.34 -2.33
N PRO A 66 -5.20 17.03 -2.59
CA PRO A 66 -4.37 16.45 -3.65
C PRO A 66 -4.77 16.81 -5.08
N ARG A 67 -6.04 17.14 -5.34
CA ARG A 67 -6.56 17.47 -6.68
C ARG A 67 -7.73 18.46 -6.66
N ASP A 68 -8.02 19.04 -7.82
CA ASP A 68 -9.07 20.05 -7.99
C ASP A 68 -10.48 19.56 -7.67
N SER A 69 -10.82 18.30 -7.97
CA SER A 69 -12.15 17.74 -7.68
C SER A 69 -12.50 17.75 -6.18
N LEU A 70 -11.48 17.73 -5.32
CA LEU A 70 -11.64 17.80 -3.86
C LEU A 70 -11.76 19.24 -3.35
N ARG A 71 -11.31 20.25 -4.12
CA ARG A 71 -11.43 21.66 -3.72
C ARG A 71 -12.89 22.08 -3.58
N LEU A 72 -13.72 21.69 -4.54
CA LEU A 72 -15.16 21.96 -4.50
C LEU A 72 -15.84 21.25 -3.33
N GLN A 73 -15.47 19.99 -3.06
CA GLN A 73 -16.04 19.23 -1.92
C GLN A 73 -15.65 19.84 -0.57
N ALA A 74 -14.42 20.31 -0.45
CA ALA A 74 -13.94 21.01 0.73
C ALA A 74 -14.71 22.34 0.96
N GLU A 75 -14.99 23.08 -0.12
CA GLU A 75 -15.79 24.31 -0.07
C GLU A 75 -17.26 24.02 0.32
N GLU A 76 -17.86 22.99 -0.28
CA GLU A 76 -19.20 22.49 0.08
C GLU A 76 -19.28 22.10 1.57
N ALA A 77 -18.24 21.47 2.13
CA ALA A 77 -18.23 21.06 3.53
C ALA A 77 -18.34 22.23 4.53
N PHE A 78 -17.77 23.41 4.21
CA PHE A 78 -17.90 24.62 5.04
C PHE A 78 -19.27 25.31 4.90
N THR A 79 -19.97 25.06 3.80
CA THR A 79 -21.26 25.69 3.48
C THR A 79 -22.46 24.79 3.80
N ASP A 80 -22.23 23.52 4.12
CA ASP A 80 -23.26 22.55 4.52
C ASP A 80 -24.12 23.10 5.69
N PRO A 81 -25.44 23.27 5.49
CA PRO A 81 -26.33 23.82 6.50
C PRO A 81 -26.40 23.00 7.79
N VAL A 82 -26.26 21.68 7.69
CA VAL A 82 -26.31 20.77 8.85
C VAL A 82 -25.07 21.00 9.70
N TRP A 83 -23.88 21.03 9.10
CA TRP A 83 -22.64 21.24 9.86
C TRP A 83 -22.54 22.66 10.43
N ARG A 84 -23.02 23.66 9.71
CA ARG A 84 -23.15 25.03 10.25
C ARG A 84 -24.00 25.09 11.50
N SER A 85 -25.15 24.41 11.49
CA SER A 85 -26.03 24.33 12.66
C SER A 85 -25.42 23.53 13.80
N VAL A 86 -24.79 22.38 13.51
CA VAL A 86 -24.21 21.49 14.54
C VAL A 86 -22.99 22.12 15.21
N LEU A 87 -22.15 22.83 14.45
CA LEU A 87 -20.92 23.44 14.97
C LEU A 87 -21.09 24.92 15.34
N GLY A 88 -22.22 25.55 15.01
CA GLY A 88 -22.51 26.95 15.35
C GLY A 88 -21.68 27.98 14.58
N HIS A 89 -21.18 27.65 13.38
CA HIS A 89 -20.29 28.53 12.61
C HIS A 89 -20.95 29.11 11.35
N ARG A 90 -20.41 30.23 10.87
CA ARG A 90 -20.80 30.87 9.59
C ARG A 90 -19.63 30.99 8.61
N LEU A 91 -18.55 30.26 8.87
CA LEU A 91 -17.34 30.31 8.07
C LEU A 91 -17.64 29.90 6.63
N SER A 92 -16.96 30.57 5.71
CA SER A 92 -16.92 30.22 4.30
C SER A 92 -15.46 30.30 3.86
N VAL A 93 -15.05 29.37 3.02
CA VAL A 93 -13.75 29.33 2.36
C VAL A 93 -13.99 29.20 0.87
N ARG A 94 -12.99 29.47 0.04
CA ARG A 94 -13.12 29.33 -1.42
C ARG A 94 -12.05 28.44 -2.01
N ALA A 95 -12.38 27.71 -3.06
CA ALA A 95 -11.40 27.17 -3.98
C ALA A 95 -10.63 28.35 -4.62
N ALA A 96 -9.36 28.51 -4.26
CA ALA A 96 -8.53 29.61 -4.75
C ALA A 96 -7.71 29.22 -5.97
N ASP A 97 -7.76 30.06 -6.99
CA ASP A 97 -6.73 30.13 -8.02
C ASP A 97 -5.47 30.80 -7.45
N ASN A 98 -4.34 30.68 -8.14
CA ASN A 98 -3.08 31.35 -7.76
C ASN A 98 -3.11 32.86 -8.10
N THR A 99 -4.24 33.52 -7.80
CA THR A 99 -4.39 34.97 -7.90
C THR A 99 -4.08 35.63 -6.55
N ALA A 100 -3.70 36.91 -6.60
CA ALA A 100 -3.43 37.68 -5.38
C ALA A 100 -4.67 37.72 -4.47
N ASP A 101 -4.44 37.70 -3.16
CA ASP A 101 -5.49 37.52 -2.13
C ASP A 101 -6.34 36.26 -2.39
N PRO A 102 -5.78 35.06 -2.13
CA PRO A 102 -6.48 33.81 -2.39
C PRO A 102 -7.78 33.70 -1.56
N SER A 103 -7.84 34.33 -0.38
CA SER A 103 -9.01 34.32 0.50
C SER A 103 -10.16 35.22 0.03
N ARG A 104 -9.87 36.33 -0.66
CA ARG A 104 -10.83 37.38 -1.05
C ARG A 104 -11.73 37.83 0.10
N GLY A 105 -11.15 37.98 1.29
CA GLY A 105 -11.85 38.40 2.50
C GLY A 105 -12.67 37.31 3.20
N LEU A 106 -12.67 36.07 2.70
CA LEU A 106 -13.31 34.93 3.38
C LEU A 106 -12.43 34.40 4.53
N ALA A 107 -12.95 33.41 5.28
CA ALA A 107 -12.25 32.82 6.43
C ALA A 107 -11.01 31.99 6.03
N GLY A 108 -10.78 31.78 4.74
CA GLY A 108 -9.69 30.97 4.24
C GLY A 108 -9.87 30.55 2.79
N TYR A 109 -8.96 29.71 2.33
CA TYR A 109 -8.98 29.20 0.97
C TYR A 109 -8.51 27.75 0.88
N ILE A 110 -8.89 27.10 -0.22
CA ILE A 110 -8.53 25.72 -0.54
C ILE A 110 -7.73 25.71 -1.84
N THR A 111 -6.58 25.06 -1.82
CA THR A 111 -5.65 24.95 -2.95
C THR A 111 -5.18 23.50 -3.14
N THR A 112 -4.50 23.20 -4.24
CA THR A 112 -3.91 21.88 -4.47
C THR A 112 -2.41 21.87 -4.17
N TYR A 113 -1.82 20.67 -4.03
CA TYR A 113 -0.35 20.51 -4.00
C TYR A 113 0.32 21.22 -5.20
N GLN A 114 -0.25 21.04 -6.40
CA GLN A 114 0.23 21.66 -7.63
C GLN A 114 0.05 23.18 -7.61
N GLY A 115 -1.07 23.67 -7.07
CA GLY A 115 -1.32 25.09 -6.88
C GLY A 115 -0.24 25.74 -6.00
N VAL A 116 0.06 25.11 -4.86
CA VAL A 116 1.12 25.59 -3.97
C VAL A 116 2.49 25.57 -4.64
N ALA A 117 2.85 24.48 -5.32
CA ALA A 117 4.13 24.37 -6.02
C ALA A 117 4.26 25.35 -7.20
N ALA A 118 3.16 25.72 -7.85
CA ALA A 118 3.16 26.69 -8.94
C ALA A 118 3.30 28.15 -8.47
N ALA A 119 2.94 28.47 -7.21
CA ALA A 119 3.05 29.82 -6.65
C ALA A 119 3.42 29.84 -5.15
N PRO A 120 4.58 29.26 -4.76
CA PRO A 120 4.93 29.07 -3.35
C PRO A 120 5.02 30.40 -2.57
N ASP A 121 5.61 31.43 -3.18
CA ASP A 121 5.76 32.74 -2.54
C ASP A 121 4.42 33.42 -2.24
N LEU A 122 3.40 33.17 -3.07
CA LEU A 122 2.06 33.71 -2.85
C LEU A 122 1.45 33.13 -1.57
N HIS A 123 1.48 31.81 -1.44
CA HIS A 123 0.96 31.12 -0.27
C HIS A 123 1.76 31.47 0.99
N LEU A 124 3.09 31.56 0.89
CA LEU A 124 3.94 31.90 2.02
C LEU A 124 3.70 33.33 2.51
N ARG A 125 3.55 34.31 1.60
CA ARG A 125 3.17 35.67 1.97
C ARG A 125 1.84 35.72 2.70
N GLU A 126 0.85 34.95 2.24
CA GLU A 126 -0.46 34.88 2.89
C GLU A 126 -0.39 34.23 4.27
N MET A 127 0.33 33.11 4.41
CA MET A 127 0.57 32.44 5.69
C MET A 127 1.28 33.34 6.71
N ARG A 128 2.17 34.25 6.26
CA ARG A 128 2.86 35.21 7.13
C ARG A 128 1.98 36.39 7.56
N ARG A 129 0.93 36.70 6.81
CA ARG A 129 0.01 37.81 7.13
C ARG A 129 -0.98 37.47 8.24
N TYR A 130 -1.36 36.21 8.36
CA TYR A 130 -2.43 35.77 9.25
C TYR A 130 -2.02 34.55 10.06
N ARG A 131 -2.45 34.49 11.32
CA ARG A 131 -2.36 33.26 12.12
C ARG A 131 -3.24 32.20 11.47
N THR A 132 -2.63 31.17 10.89
CA THR A 132 -3.33 30.27 9.97
C THR A 132 -3.35 28.83 10.48
N LEU A 133 -4.51 28.20 10.40
CA LEU A 133 -4.64 26.75 10.41
C LEU A 133 -4.26 26.21 9.03
N LEU A 134 -3.17 25.48 8.96
CA LEU A 134 -2.78 24.75 7.76
C LEU A 134 -3.32 23.32 7.83
N VAL A 135 -4.17 22.97 6.87
CA VAL A 135 -4.70 21.63 6.70
C VAL A 135 -4.02 21.00 5.50
N VAL A 136 -3.41 19.83 5.67
CA VAL A 136 -2.78 19.07 4.59
C VAL A 136 -3.48 17.73 4.46
N ASP A 137 -4.27 17.55 3.40
CA ASP A 137 -5.02 16.33 3.15
C ASP A 137 -4.19 15.30 2.37
N GLU A 138 -4.30 14.04 2.78
CA GLU A 138 -3.46 12.93 2.31
C GLU A 138 -1.95 13.28 2.35
N VAL A 139 -1.49 13.73 3.51
CA VAL A 139 -0.08 14.17 3.75
C VAL A 139 0.94 13.12 3.34
N HIS A 140 0.55 11.83 3.28
CA HIS A 140 1.40 10.75 2.81
C HIS A 140 1.89 10.92 1.36
N HIS A 141 1.34 11.85 0.57
CA HIS A 141 1.88 12.21 -0.74
C HIS A 141 3.17 13.05 -0.68
N LEU A 142 3.49 13.65 0.46
CA LEU A 142 4.69 14.47 0.65
C LEU A 142 5.87 13.65 1.20
N PRO A 143 6.92 13.35 0.40
CA PRO A 143 8.12 12.74 0.93
C PRO A 143 8.89 13.72 1.83
N ALA A 144 9.54 13.22 2.88
CA ALA A 144 10.51 14.00 3.64
C ALA A 144 11.66 14.50 2.73
N LEU A 145 12.12 15.73 2.95
CA LEU A 145 13.17 16.37 2.15
C LEU A 145 14.57 16.01 2.64
N ALA A 146 15.56 16.20 1.77
CA ALA A 146 16.99 16.02 2.05
C ALA A 146 17.47 16.72 3.34
N ASP A 147 16.97 17.93 3.59
CA ASP A 147 17.36 18.75 4.76
C ASP A 147 16.67 18.28 6.06
N THR A 148 15.63 17.45 5.94
CA THR A 148 14.98 16.75 7.07
C THR A 148 15.48 15.30 7.22
N ASP A 149 16.10 14.73 6.18
CA ASP A 149 16.70 13.38 6.16
C ASP A 149 17.78 13.23 5.05
N PRO A 150 19.08 13.34 5.38
CA PRO A 150 20.19 13.33 4.40
C PRO A 150 20.26 12.06 3.53
N ASP A 151 19.72 10.94 4.03
CA ASP A 151 19.68 9.65 3.34
C ASP A 151 18.66 9.60 2.19
N ALA A 152 17.64 10.47 2.22
CA ALA A 152 16.62 10.56 1.17
C ALA A 152 17.13 11.33 -0.06
N ALA A 153 18.05 12.28 0.14
CA ALA A 153 18.62 13.17 -0.87
C ALA A 153 19.36 12.43 -1.99
N ALA A 154 20.17 11.42 -1.64
CA ALA A 154 20.99 10.69 -2.60
C ALA A 154 20.18 9.74 -3.52
N ARG A 155 18.87 9.57 -3.27
CA ARG A 155 18.05 8.52 -3.90
C ARG A 155 16.99 9.05 -4.88
N ALA A 156 16.79 10.36 -4.98
CA ALA A 156 15.62 10.97 -5.61
C ALA A 156 15.85 11.57 -7.02
N ALA A 157 17.00 11.36 -7.65
CA ALA A 157 17.28 11.97 -8.95
C ALA A 157 16.49 11.30 -10.11
N GLY A 158 15.57 12.04 -10.74
CA GLY A 158 15.06 11.78 -12.11
C GLY A 158 13.80 10.91 -12.29
N THR A 159 12.77 11.00 -11.42
CA THR A 159 11.51 10.23 -11.53
C THR A 159 10.28 11.05 -11.12
N ASP A 160 9.05 10.49 -11.13
CA ASP A 160 7.82 11.09 -10.53
C ASP A 160 8.04 11.56 -9.07
N GLU A 161 9.09 11.07 -8.41
CA GLU A 161 9.59 11.55 -7.13
C GLU A 161 10.03 13.03 -7.14
N GLU A 162 10.44 13.57 -8.29
CA GLU A 162 10.80 14.99 -8.47
C GLU A 162 9.59 15.89 -8.23
N GLN A 163 8.41 15.50 -8.74
CA GLN A 163 7.19 16.28 -8.56
C GLN A 163 6.69 16.24 -7.11
N ALA A 164 6.71 15.05 -6.48
CA ALA A 164 6.35 14.93 -5.06
C ALA A 164 7.35 15.67 -4.15
N SER A 165 8.65 15.64 -4.49
CA SER A 165 9.68 16.41 -3.78
C SER A 165 9.50 17.91 -3.97
N ALA A 166 9.12 18.37 -5.16
CA ALA A 166 8.80 19.78 -5.42
C ALA A 166 7.61 20.26 -4.57
N TRP A 167 6.56 19.42 -4.40
CA TRP A 167 5.46 19.74 -3.49
C TRP A 167 5.93 19.87 -2.05
N SER A 168 6.77 18.94 -1.58
CA SER A 168 7.36 19.01 -0.25
C SER A 168 8.19 20.28 -0.04
N GLN A 169 9.02 20.67 -1.02
CA GLN A 169 9.82 21.91 -0.97
C GLN A 169 8.95 23.16 -0.86
N ALA A 170 7.85 23.21 -1.62
CA ALA A 170 6.93 24.34 -1.60
C ALA A 170 6.11 24.44 -0.30
N ILE A 171 5.79 23.30 0.33
CA ILE A 171 4.92 23.24 1.51
C ILE A 171 5.68 23.35 2.82
N LEU A 172 6.95 22.94 2.89
CA LEU A 172 7.76 23.02 4.10
C LEU A 172 7.73 24.44 4.74
N PRO A 173 7.94 25.54 4.00
CA PRO A 173 7.85 26.89 4.59
C PRO A 173 6.45 27.24 5.11
N LEU A 174 5.38 26.68 4.53
CA LEU A 174 4.02 26.88 5.01
C LEU A 174 3.79 26.13 6.33
N LEU A 175 4.32 24.91 6.46
CA LEU A 175 4.30 24.15 7.70
C LEU A 175 5.03 24.94 8.79
N GLU A 176 6.25 25.41 8.55
CA GLU A 176 7.01 26.20 9.53
C GLU A 176 6.25 27.46 9.98
N CYS A 177 5.56 28.14 9.06
CA CYS A 177 4.82 29.38 9.34
C CYS A 177 3.45 29.17 10.02
N ALA A 178 2.85 27.99 9.90
CA ALA A 178 1.50 27.73 10.39
C ALA A 178 1.39 27.86 11.91
N THR A 179 0.27 28.40 12.39
CA THR A 179 -0.01 28.51 13.84
C THR A 179 -0.45 27.16 14.41
N VAL A 180 -1.31 26.46 13.67
CA VAL A 180 -1.78 25.10 13.97
C VAL A 180 -1.73 24.30 12.67
N ARG A 181 -1.35 23.04 12.74
CA ARG A 181 -1.23 22.13 11.61
C ARG A 181 -2.15 20.93 11.82
N LEU A 182 -3.01 20.66 10.84
CA LEU A 182 -3.87 19.49 10.82
C LEU A 182 -3.49 18.64 9.60
N LEU A 183 -2.77 17.55 9.86
CA LEU A 183 -2.30 16.61 8.86
C LEU A 183 -3.29 15.43 8.79
N LEU A 184 -3.96 15.27 7.65
CA LEU A 184 -4.94 14.21 7.46
C LEU A 184 -4.32 13.09 6.62
N SER A 185 -4.54 11.83 7.00
CA SER A 185 -4.18 10.70 6.16
C SER A 185 -5.06 9.48 6.38
N GLY A 186 -5.35 8.75 5.29
CA GLY A 186 -5.94 7.41 5.36
C GLY A 186 -4.96 6.30 5.75
N THR A 187 -3.68 6.52 5.46
CA THR A 187 -2.57 5.58 5.67
C THR A 187 -1.35 6.36 6.18
N LEU A 188 -0.61 5.81 7.14
CA LEU A 188 0.63 6.45 7.64
C LEU A 188 1.89 5.86 6.98
N GLU A 189 1.71 5.14 5.86
CA GLU A 189 2.79 4.56 5.07
C GLU A 189 2.74 5.09 3.64
N ARG A 190 3.93 5.35 3.09
CA ARG A 190 4.10 5.64 1.66
C ARG A 190 4.41 4.36 0.89
N ALA A 191 3.95 4.29 -0.37
CA ALA A 191 4.26 3.17 -1.27
C ALA A 191 5.77 3.02 -1.55
N ASP A 192 6.52 4.12 -1.54
CA ASP A 192 7.97 4.12 -1.70
C ASP A 192 8.73 3.75 -0.41
N GLY A 193 8.05 3.67 0.74
CA GLY A 193 8.63 3.41 2.05
C GLY A 193 9.43 4.58 2.64
N LYS A 194 9.44 5.75 1.99
CA LYS A 194 10.08 6.96 2.51
C LYS A 194 9.27 7.52 3.68
N ALA A 195 9.94 8.30 4.53
CA ALA A 195 9.28 9.08 5.57
C ALA A 195 8.34 10.12 4.94
N ILE A 196 7.25 10.42 5.64
CA ILE A 196 6.29 11.46 5.28
C ILE A 196 6.82 12.80 5.83
N LEU A 197 6.72 13.87 5.05
CA LEU A 197 7.13 15.21 5.46
C LEU A 197 6.47 15.62 6.79
N TRP A 198 7.21 16.31 7.65
CA TRP A 198 6.79 16.86 8.95
C TRP A 198 6.47 15.83 10.05
N LEU A 199 6.23 14.55 9.73
CA LEU A 199 5.91 13.58 10.79
C LEU A 199 7.14 13.31 11.69
N PRO A 200 6.94 13.16 13.00
CA PRO A 200 8.03 12.88 13.93
C PRO A 200 8.39 11.40 13.82
N TYR A 201 9.67 11.10 13.61
CA TYR A 201 10.15 9.73 13.52
C TYR A 201 11.21 9.44 14.57
N ARG A 202 11.06 8.31 15.25
CA ARG A 202 12.10 7.71 16.10
C ARG A 202 12.71 6.48 15.44
N LYS A 203 13.89 6.05 15.91
CA LYS A 203 14.49 4.78 15.49
C LYS A 203 13.61 3.62 15.97
N GLY A 204 13.20 2.75 15.05
CA GLY A 204 12.39 1.56 15.38
C GLY A 204 13.22 0.43 15.98
N VAL A 205 12.55 -0.58 16.52
CA VAL A 205 13.17 -1.72 17.25
C VAL A 205 14.11 -2.54 16.35
N LYS A 206 13.86 -2.58 15.04
CA LYS A 206 14.73 -3.25 14.07
C LYS A 206 15.71 -2.26 13.44
N ALA A 207 16.96 -2.70 13.26
CA ALA A 207 17.97 -1.91 12.57
C ALA A 207 17.44 -1.40 11.22
N ARG A 208 17.65 -0.11 10.96
CA ARG A 208 17.16 0.65 9.79
C ARG A 208 15.65 0.91 9.74
N THR A 209 14.82 0.46 10.68
CA THR A 209 13.39 0.85 10.69
C THR A 209 13.17 2.18 11.41
N ARG A 210 12.17 2.96 10.99
CA ARG A 210 11.76 4.20 11.65
C ARG A 210 10.27 4.10 11.98
N GLU A 211 9.89 4.56 13.16
CA GLU A 211 8.51 4.54 13.65
C GLU A 211 8.05 5.96 13.87
N ILE A 212 6.79 6.26 13.57
CA ILE A 212 6.20 7.55 13.92
C ILE A 212 6.14 7.65 15.45
N GLU A 213 6.72 8.71 16.00
CA GLU A 213 6.70 8.99 17.43
C GLU A 213 5.36 9.66 17.80
N LEU A 214 4.37 8.84 18.16
CA LEU A 214 3.00 9.29 18.41
C LEU A 214 2.85 10.18 19.66
N ASP A 215 3.85 10.17 20.53
CA ASP A 215 3.95 10.90 21.80
C ASP A 215 4.95 12.07 21.76
N ALA A 216 5.39 12.47 20.56
CA ALA A 216 6.33 13.58 20.39
C ALA A 216 5.79 14.89 21.03
N PRO A 217 6.63 15.68 21.72
CA PRO A 217 6.20 16.94 22.31
C PRO A 217 5.58 17.89 21.27
N GLY A 218 4.45 18.51 21.61
CA GLY A 218 3.73 19.40 20.69
C GLY A 218 2.85 18.69 19.65
N TRP A 219 2.82 17.35 19.65
CA TRP A 219 1.95 16.55 18.79
C TRP A 219 0.70 16.04 19.49
N ALA A 220 -0.37 15.91 18.72
CA ALA A 220 -1.56 15.18 19.10
C ALA A 220 -1.99 14.25 17.96
N VAL A 221 -2.26 12.98 18.28
CA VAL A 221 -2.68 11.98 17.31
C VAL A 221 -4.15 11.64 17.50
N ILE A 222 -4.91 11.73 16.42
CA ILE A 222 -6.31 11.36 16.37
C ILE A 222 -6.45 10.16 15.43
N GLY A 223 -6.49 8.97 16.03
CA GLY A 223 -6.75 7.73 15.32
C GLY A 223 -8.24 7.46 15.12
N TYR A 224 -8.61 7.00 13.93
CA TYR A 224 -9.91 6.41 13.64
C TYR A 224 -9.76 5.18 12.74
N SER A 225 -9.76 4.03 13.39
CA SER A 225 -9.48 2.74 12.77
C SER A 225 -10.67 2.25 11.95
N ARG A 226 -10.44 1.34 10.99
CA ARG A 226 -11.54 0.68 10.27
C ARG A 226 -12.46 -0.09 11.21
N ALA A 227 -11.91 -0.76 12.23
CA ALA A 227 -12.71 -1.47 13.23
C ALA A 227 -13.61 -0.51 14.01
N GLN A 228 -13.08 0.62 14.45
CA GLN A 228 -13.87 1.65 15.13
C GLN A 228 -14.94 2.23 14.19
N ALA A 229 -14.60 2.47 12.93
CA ALA A 229 -15.55 2.94 11.93
C ALA A 229 -16.68 1.93 11.66
N LEU A 230 -16.41 0.62 11.72
CA LEU A 230 -17.43 -0.43 11.62
C LEU A 230 -18.31 -0.49 12.88
N LEU A 231 -17.71 -0.39 14.07
CA LEU A 231 -18.43 -0.35 15.35
C LEU A 231 -19.39 0.84 15.43
N GLU A 232 -18.93 2.01 14.99
CA GLU A 232 -19.74 3.24 14.93
C GLU A 232 -20.63 3.32 13.68
N ARG A 233 -20.68 2.27 12.85
CA ARG A 233 -21.48 2.21 11.61
C ARG A 233 -21.19 3.38 10.65
N ALA A 234 -19.96 3.89 10.67
CA ALA A 234 -19.49 4.97 9.83
C ALA A 234 -19.16 4.52 8.40
N VAL A 235 -18.81 3.23 8.25
CA VAL A 235 -18.49 2.57 6.98
C VAL A 235 -19.12 1.18 6.95
N LEU A 236 -19.38 0.65 5.76
CA LEU A 236 -19.94 -0.68 5.57
C LEU A 236 -18.87 -1.79 5.67
N PRO A 237 -19.27 -3.02 6.08
CA PRO A 237 -18.45 -4.21 5.90
C PRO A 237 -18.19 -4.49 4.41
N VAL A 238 -17.07 -5.16 4.10
CA VAL A 238 -16.67 -5.49 2.73
C VAL A 238 -16.55 -7.00 2.59
N THR A 239 -17.19 -7.56 1.58
CA THR A 239 -17.02 -8.94 1.15
C THR A 239 -16.34 -8.95 -0.21
N PHE A 240 -15.24 -9.69 -0.32
CA PHE A 240 -14.49 -9.84 -1.56
C PHE A 240 -14.89 -11.14 -2.26
N GLY A 241 -15.20 -11.05 -3.55
CA GLY A 241 -15.33 -12.19 -4.46
C GLY A 241 -14.07 -12.34 -5.30
N ALA A 242 -13.17 -13.23 -4.89
CA ALA A 242 -11.92 -13.50 -5.59
C ALA A 242 -12.16 -14.57 -6.68
N LEU A 243 -12.05 -14.18 -7.95
CA LEU A 243 -12.17 -15.10 -9.08
C LEU A 243 -10.78 -15.60 -9.47
N ASP A 244 -10.61 -16.92 -9.42
CA ASP A 244 -9.41 -17.60 -9.88
C ASP A 244 -9.59 -18.11 -11.31
N GLY A 245 -8.48 -18.30 -12.00
CA GLY A 245 -8.43 -18.59 -13.42
C GLY A 245 -7.03 -18.97 -13.87
N GLU A 246 -6.90 -19.44 -15.10
CA GLU A 246 -5.63 -19.66 -15.78
C GLU A 246 -5.51 -18.73 -16.97
N ALA A 247 -4.29 -18.32 -17.29
CA ALA A 247 -3.98 -17.45 -18.41
C ALA A 247 -2.84 -18.03 -19.26
N ARG A 248 -2.95 -17.83 -20.58
CA ARG A 248 -1.90 -18.10 -21.57
C ARG A 248 -1.59 -16.84 -22.35
N TRP A 249 -0.32 -16.57 -22.55
CA TRP A 249 0.15 -15.43 -23.34
C TRP A 249 1.38 -15.82 -24.13
N ARG A 250 1.74 -14.94 -25.04
CA ARG A 250 2.98 -15.03 -25.79
C ARG A 250 3.97 -13.97 -25.32
N ASP A 251 5.25 -14.31 -25.20
CA ASP A 251 6.31 -13.38 -24.84
C ASP A 251 6.90 -12.63 -26.05
N GLU A 252 7.97 -11.86 -25.79
CA GLU A 252 8.69 -11.07 -26.79
C GLU A 252 9.36 -11.92 -27.88
N ASP A 253 9.68 -13.19 -27.56
CA ASP A 253 10.33 -14.15 -28.46
C ASP A 253 9.30 -15.02 -29.21
N ASP A 254 8.03 -14.59 -29.24
CA ASP A 254 6.89 -15.32 -29.81
C ASP A 254 6.67 -16.71 -29.17
N THR A 255 7.18 -16.92 -27.94
CA THR A 255 7.03 -18.19 -27.21
C THR A 255 5.73 -18.18 -26.40
N GLU A 256 4.92 -19.24 -26.55
CA GLU A 256 3.70 -19.42 -25.77
C GLU A 256 4.03 -19.88 -24.34
N ILE A 257 3.53 -19.13 -23.36
CA ILE A 257 3.72 -19.34 -21.93
C ILE A 257 2.36 -19.63 -21.28
N GLY A 258 2.29 -20.73 -20.53
CA GLY A 258 1.13 -21.14 -19.75
C GLY A 258 0.56 -22.52 -20.11
N PRO A 259 -0.60 -22.90 -19.54
CA PRO A 259 -1.46 -22.09 -18.67
C PRO A 259 -0.84 -21.83 -17.29
N HIS A 260 -0.91 -20.58 -16.82
CA HIS A 260 -0.53 -20.20 -15.46
C HIS A 260 -1.76 -19.77 -14.67
N ARG A 261 -1.91 -20.34 -13.48
CA ARG A 261 -2.97 -20.00 -12.54
C ARG A 261 -2.74 -18.61 -11.93
N LEU A 262 -3.82 -17.83 -11.78
CA LEU A 262 -3.78 -16.52 -11.13
C LEU A 262 -3.53 -16.65 -9.62
N ALA A 263 -4.20 -17.61 -8.99
CA ALA A 263 -3.98 -17.93 -7.58
C ALA A 263 -2.60 -18.53 -7.34
N ASN A 264 -1.84 -17.88 -6.46
CA ASN A 264 -0.59 -18.39 -5.94
C ASN A 264 -0.38 -17.94 -4.47
N LEU A 265 0.46 -18.65 -3.73
CA LEU A 265 0.80 -18.30 -2.34
C LEU A 265 1.62 -17.01 -2.26
N HIS A 266 2.49 -16.80 -3.24
CA HIS A 266 3.41 -15.67 -3.31
C HIS A 266 3.49 -15.14 -4.75
N PRO A 267 3.72 -13.82 -4.94
CA PRO A 267 3.99 -13.28 -6.27
C PRO A 267 5.28 -13.85 -6.85
N ASP A 268 5.24 -14.16 -8.14
CA ASP A 268 6.35 -14.63 -8.95
C ASP A 268 6.43 -13.85 -10.28
N GLU A 269 7.33 -14.26 -11.16
CA GLU A 269 7.55 -13.63 -12.46
C GLU A 269 6.34 -13.74 -13.41
N THR A 270 5.50 -14.77 -13.21
CA THR A 270 4.32 -15.05 -14.05
C THR A 270 3.07 -14.31 -13.59
N THR A 271 3.05 -13.86 -12.34
CA THR A 271 1.89 -13.22 -11.70
C THR A 271 1.35 -12.03 -12.49
N ARG A 272 2.22 -11.12 -12.94
CA ARG A 272 1.79 -9.90 -13.66
C ARG A 272 1.39 -10.17 -15.10
N PRO A 273 2.17 -10.92 -15.91
CA PRO A 273 1.73 -11.33 -17.24
C PRO A 273 0.39 -12.09 -17.24
N ALA A 274 0.21 -13.02 -16.31
CA ALA A 274 -1.05 -13.76 -16.15
C ALA A 274 -2.21 -12.81 -15.82
N LEU A 275 -2.02 -11.90 -14.85
CA LEU A 275 -3.02 -10.89 -14.51
C LEU A 275 -3.34 -9.96 -15.69
N PHE A 276 -2.32 -9.47 -16.39
CA PHE A 276 -2.48 -8.58 -17.55
C PHE A 276 -3.31 -9.26 -18.65
N THR A 277 -3.06 -10.54 -18.88
CA THR A 277 -3.75 -11.39 -19.85
C THR A 277 -5.20 -11.63 -19.43
N ALA A 278 -5.42 -12.05 -18.19
CA ALA A 278 -6.76 -12.33 -17.65
C ALA A 278 -7.69 -11.11 -17.72
N LEU A 279 -7.15 -9.91 -17.48
CA LEU A 279 -7.88 -8.65 -17.57
C LEU A 279 -8.16 -8.16 -19.00
N ARG A 280 -7.80 -8.93 -20.03
CA ARG A 280 -8.01 -8.60 -21.46
C ARG A 280 -8.63 -9.73 -22.26
N THR A 281 -8.99 -10.82 -21.61
CA THR A 281 -9.49 -12.04 -22.22
C THR A 281 -10.75 -12.53 -21.48
N GLY A 282 -11.24 -13.73 -21.79
CA GLY A 282 -12.54 -14.23 -21.33
C GLY A 282 -12.73 -14.26 -19.79
N PHE A 283 -11.65 -14.37 -19.02
CA PHE A 283 -11.70 -14.25 -17.56
C PHE A 283 -12.34 -12.92 -17.11
N ALA A 284 -11.95 -11.80 -17.73
CA ALA A 284 -12.44 -10.48 -17.35
C ALA A 284 -13.95 -10.34 -17.56
N GLU A 285 -14.47 -10.92 -18.65
CA GLU A 285 -15.92 -10.95 -18.92
C GLU A 285 -16.66 -11.80 -17.90
N THR A 286 -16.06 -12.92 -17.47
CA THR A 286 -16.66 -13.78 -16.44
C THR A 286 -16.73 -13.06 -15.10
N LEU A 287 -15.63 -12.41 -14.67
CA LEU A 287 -15.62 -11.60 -13.44
C LEU A 287 -16.64 -10.46 -13.50
N LEU A 288 -16.73 -9.79 -14.65
CA LEU A 288 -17.70 -8.73 -14.88
C LEU A 288 -19.14 -9.25 -14.78
N HIS A 289 -19.40 -10.45 -15.31
CA HIS A 289 -20.71 -11.08 -15.24
C HIS A 289 -21.12 -11.42 -13.81
N GLU A 290 -20.20 -11.94 -12.98
CA GLU A 290 -20.45 -12.18 -11.55
C GLU A 290 -20.80 -10.89 -10.81
N ALA A 291 -20.06 -9.80 -11.07
CA ALA A 291 -20.37 -8.49 -10.50
C ALA A 291 -21.72 -7.93 -10.99
N PHE A 292 -22.08 -8.18 -12.24
CA PHE A 292 -23.37 -7.79 -12.83
C PHE A 292 -24.55 -8.55 -12.21
N ILE A 293 -24.42 -9.86 -12.00
CA ILE A 293 -25.43 -10.66 -11.29
C ILE A 293 -25.59 -10.14 -9.86
N ALA A 294 -24.50 -9.95 -9.14
CA ALA A 294 -24.53 -9.48 -7.76
C ALA A 294 -25.26 -8.13 -7.61
N ILE A 295 -25.00 -7.16 -8.51
CA ILE A 295 -25.70 -5.87 -8.43
C ILE A 295 -27.19 -6.01 -8.80
N ARG A 296 -27.54 -6.90 -9.72
CA ARG A 296 -28.93 -7.17 -10.08
C ARG A 296 -29.70 -7.73 -8.89
N ASP A 297 -29.09 -8.67 -8.16
CA ASP A 297 -29.70 -9.31 -6.99
C ASP A 297 -29.86 -8.32 -5.83
N VAL A 298 -28.85 -7.47 -5.57
CA VAL A 298 -28.96 -6.37 -4.60
C VAL A 298 -30.12 -5.43 -4.96
N ARG A 299 -30.22 -5.02 -6.22
CA ARG A 299 -31.29 -4.13 -6.69
C ARG A 299 -32.66 -4.78 -6.61
N ALA A 300 -32.79 -6.07 -6.97
CA ALA A 300 -34.04 -6.82 -6.89
C ALA A 300 -34.52 -6.94 -5.44
N ARG A 301 -33.64 -7.38 -4.54
CA ARG A 301 -33.92 -7.48 -3.09
C ARG A 301 -34.37 -6.14 -2.52
N ARG A 302 -33.62 -5.06 -2.77
CA ARG A 302 -33.96 -3.73 -2.24
C ARG A 302 -35.24 -3.14 -2.82
N ARG A 303 -35.64 -3.52 -4.05
CA ARG A 303 -36.96 -3.15 -4.58
C ARG A 303 -38.07 -3.88 -3.83
N GLN A 304 -37.89 -5.18 -3.59
CA GLN A 304 -38.86 -5.99 -2.86
C GLN A 304 -39.02 -5.51 -1.42
N GLU A 305 -37.93 -5.24 -0.69
CA GLU A 305 -37.96 -4.71 0.68
C GLU A 305 -38.61 -3.33 0.82
N ARG A 306 -38.81 -2.63 -0.31
CA ARG A 306 -39.36 -1.27 -0.37
C ARG A 306 -40.69 -1.22 -1.13
N ASP A 307 -41.29 -2.36 -1.45
CA ASP A 307 -42.53 -2.49 -2.21
C ASP A 307 -42.53 -1.70 -3.53
N LEU A 308 -41.37 -1.62 -4.19
CA LEU A 308 -41.23 -0.94 -5.48
C LEU A 308 -41.55 -1.89 -6.64
N GLN A 309 -42.21 -1.36 -7.67
CA GLN A 309 -42.53 -2.12 -8.88
C GLN A 309 -41.27 -2.64 -9.58
N PRO A 310 -41.34 -3.81 -10.26
CA PRO A 310 -40.25 -4.30 -11.09
C PRO A 310 -39.80 -3.23 -12.10
N GLY A 311 -38.48 -3.02 -12.21
CA GLY A 311 -37.92 -2.01 -13.11
C GLY A 311 -37.99 -0.57 -12.61
N ALA A 312 -38.64 -0.27 -11.48
CA ALA A 312 -38.66 1.08 -10.93
C ALA A 312 -37.24 1.60 -10.66
N ALA A 313 -36.97 2.82 -11.13
CA ALA A 313 -35.75 3.56 -10.86
C ALA A 313 -35.92 4.34 -9.56
N ALA A 314 -35.07 4.05 -8.57
CA ALA A 314 -35.06 4.75 -7.29
C ALA A 314 -33.63 4.83 -6.75
N ARG A 315 -33.34 5.90 -5.99
CA ARG A 315 -32.10 5.98 -5.22
C ARG A 315 -32.07 4.92 -4.15
N GLY A 316 -30.87 4.47 -3.79
CA GLY A 316 -30.67 3.47 -2.75
C GLY A 316 -30.85 2.02 -3.17
N LEU A 317 -31.16 1.75 -4.44
CA LEU A 317 -31.24 0.37 -4.94
C LEU A 317 -29.88 -0.31 -5.12
N GLY A 318 -28.79 0.46 -5.09
CA GLY A 318 -27.44 -0.03 -5.36
C GLY A 318 -26.99 0.27 -6.78
N LYS A 319 -25.69 0.55 -6.93
CA LYS A 319 -25.00 0.76 -8.20
C LYS A 319 -23.73 -0.08 -8.30
N LEU A 320 -23.34 -0.36 -9.54
CA LEU A 320 -22.11 -1.06 -9.90
C LEU A 320 -21.08 -0.06 -10.44
N LEU A 321 -19.88 -0.10 -9.87
CA LEU A 321 -18.71 0.59 -10.38
C LEU A 321 -17.75 -0.43 -11.01
N VAL A 322 -17.50 -0.31 -12.32
CA VAL A 322 -16.55 -1.15 -13.05
C VAL A 322 -15.26 -0.36 -13.29
N VAL A 323 -14.14 -0.88 -12.78
CA VAL A 323 -12.83 -0.23 -12.90
C VAL A 323 -11.95 -1.02 -13.85
N ALA A 324 -11.91 -0.55 -15.10
CA ALA A 324 -11.20 -1.17 -16.21
C ALA A 324 -9.69 -0.87 -16.19
N PRO A 325 -8.87 -1.69 -16.86
CA PRO A 325 -7.41 -1.52 -16.85
C PRO A 325 -6.94 -0.39 -17.78
N ASP A 326 -7.69 -0.12 -18.84
CA ASP A 326 -7.43 0.91 -19.84
C ASP A 326 -8.73 1.31 -20.58
N GLN A 327 -8.66 2.34 -21.41
CA GLN A 327 -9.84 2.88 -22.12
C GLN A 327 -10.41 1.91 -23.15
N ALA A 328 -9.57 1.08 -23.79
CA ALA A 328 -10.00 0.11 -24.78
C ALA A 328 -10.86 -0.97 -24.12
N MET A 329 -10.38 -1.54 -23.01
CA MET A 329 -11.14 -2.50 -22.22
C MET A 329 -12.37 -1.87 -21.57
N ALA A 330 -12.31 -0.60 -21.15
CA ALA A 330 -13.49 0.09 -20.64
C ALA A 330 -14.63 0.17 -21.68
N LYS A 331 -14.30 0.48 -22.94
CA LYS A 331 -15.26 0.49 -24.06
C LYS A 331 -15.79 -0.93 -24.34
N HIS A 332 -14.91 -1.93 -24.33
CA HIS A 332 -15.29 -3.34 -24.48
C HIS A 332 -16.28 -3.79 -23.40
N TYR A 333 -15.95 -3.56 -22.13
CA TYR A 333 -16.81 -3.92 -20.98
C TYR A 333 -18.17 -3.24 -21.01
N LEU A 334 -18.22 -1.96 -21.41
CA LEU A 334 -19.50 -1.29 -21.62
C LEU A 334 -20.33 -2.00 -22.69
N GLY A 335 -19.72 -2.38 -23.81
CA GLY A 335 -20.37 -3.15 -24.87
C GLY A 335 -20.88 -4.50 -24.39
N VAL A 336 -20.09 -5.21 -23.59
CA VAL A 336 -20.47 -6.50 -22.96
C VAL A 336 -21.69 -6.32 -22.05
N ILE A 337 -21.65 -5.37 -21.11
CA ILE A 337 -22.73 -5.10 -20.15
C ILE A 337 -24.02 -4.73 -20.87
N ARG A 338 -23.94 -3.90 -21.91
CA ARG A 338 -25.12 -3.47 -22.69
C ARG A 338 -25.80 -4.63 -23.41
N ARG A 339 -25.10 -5.72 -23.74
CA ARG A 339 -25.71 -6.94 -24.29
C ARG A 339 -26.53 -7.73 -23.26
N TRP A 340 -26.25 -7.55 -21.97
CA TRP A 340 -27.00 -8.20 -20.88
C TRP A 340 -28.23 -7.40 -20.43
N ILE A 341 -28.39 -6.18 -20.93
CA ILE A 341 -29.48 -5.27 -20.59
C ILE A 341 -30.43 -5.18 -21.80
N PRO A 342 -31.76 -5.11 -21.60
CA PRO A 342 -32.69 -4.85 -22.69
C PRO A 342 -32.27 -3.61 -23.49
N ALA A 343 -32.25 -3.72 -24.82
CA ALA A 343 -31.70 -2.70 -25.71
C ALA A 343 -32.27 -1.29 -25.47
N ALA A 344 -33.55 -1.18 -25.15
CA ALA A 344 -34.23 0.09 -24.87
C ALA A 344 -33.70 0.82 -23.60
N GLN A 345 -33.05 0.12 -22.67
CA GLN A 345 -32.59 0.66 -21.38
C GLN A 345 -31.06 0.73 -21.27
N ALA A 346 -30.34 0.10 -22.21
CA ALA A 346 -28.90 -0.12 -22.13
C ALA A 346 -28.08 1.18 -22.00
N GLU A 347 -28.46 2.25 -22.72
CA GLU A 347 -27.75 3.55 -22.68
C GLU A 347 -28.02 4.36 -21.41
N GLU A 348 -29.23 4.24 -20.86
CA GLU A 348 -29.62 4.91 -19.62
C GLU A 348 -28.99 4.21 -18.42
N THR A 349 -28.98 2.87 -18.41
CA THR A 349 -28.52 2.06 -17.28
C THR A 349 -26.99 2.02 -17.16
N ALA A 350 -26.28 1.92 -18.28
CA ALA A 350 -24.82 1.75 -18.31
C ALA A 350 -24.11 2.84 -19.13
N GLN A 351 -23.21 3.57 -18.47
CA GLN A 351 -22.44 4.65 -19.07
C GLN A 351 -20.93 4.54 -18.79
N LEU A 352 -20.15 5.18 -19.65
CA LEU A 352 -18.68 5.23 -19.58
C LEU A 352 -18.25 6.63 -19.14
N ALA A 353 -17.27 6.71 -18.24
CA ALA A 353 -16.57 7.95 -17.90
C ALA A 353 -15.05 7.73 -17.91
N THR A 354 -14.42 8.16 -19.00
CA THR A 354 -12.96 8.18 -19.19
C THR A 354 -12.50 9.56 -19.64
N SER A 355 -11.20 9.85 -19.58
CA SER A 355 -10.67 11.20 -19.85
C SER A 355 -10.93 11.66 -21.30
N ASP A 356 -11.04 10.72 -22.24
CA ASP A 356 -11.41 10.94 -23.63
C ASP A 356 -12.94 10.98 -23.86
N THR A 357 -13.76 10.68 -22.84
CA THR A 357 -15.22 10.67 -22.97
C THR A 357 -15.77 12.10 -22.96
N PRO A 358 -16.49 12.52 -24.03
CA PRO A 358 -17.21 13.79 -24.01
C PRO A 358 -18.21 13.81 -22.85
N ARG A 359 -18.25 14.92 -22.10
CA ARG A 359 -19.18 15.12 -20.97
C ARG A 359 -19.00 14.13 -19.81
N ALA A 360 -17.81 13.54 -19.63
CA ALA A 360 -17.50 12.65 -18.50
C ALA A 360 -17.93 13.22 -17.13
N HIS A 361 -17.74 14.52 -16.90
CA HIS A 361 -18.19 15.19 -15.66
C HIS A 361 -19.72 15.15 -15.48
N GLN A 362 -20.51 15.29 -16.55
CA GLN A 362 -21.98 15.22 -16.49
C GLN A 362 -22.46 13.79 -16.20
N ILE A 363 -21.76 12.79 -16.76
CA ILE A 363 -22.02 11.37 -16.51
C ILE A 363 -21.74 11.05 -15.05
N LEU A 364 -20.58 11.46 -14.52
CA LEU A 364 -20.22 11.29 -13.11
C LEU A 364 -21.22 11.98 -12.17
N ALA A 365 -21.65 13.21 -12.51
CA ALA A 365 -22.67 13.93 -11.75
C ALA A 365 -24.02 13.19 -11.78
N SER A 366 -24.42 12.65 -12.94
CA SER A 366 -25.65 11.86 -13.08
C SER A 366 -25.58 10.58 -12.26
N PHE A 367 -24.47 9.85 -12.34
CA PHE A 367 -24.23 8.65 -11.56
C PHE A 367 -24.26 8.93 -10.04
N ARG A 368 -23.83 10.12 -9.61
CA ARG A 368 -23.90 10.54 -8.20
C ARG A 368 -25.29 10.93 -7.75
N LEU A 369 -26.00 11.73 -8.54
CA LEU A 369 -27.19 12.48 -8.10
C LEU A 369 -28.51 11.82 -8.50
N ARG A 370 -28.53 10.95 -9.50
CA ARG A 370 -29.75 10.34 -10.05
C ARG A 370 -29.78 8.83 -9.83
N PRO A 371 -30.96 8.17 -9.86
CA PRO A 371 -31.04 6.70 -9.82
C PRO A 371 -30.26 6.02 -10.95
N GLU A 372 -30.33 6.59 -12.16
CA GLU A 372 -29.62 6.11 -13.35
C GLU A 372 -28.58 7.16 -13.83
N PRO A 373 -27.44 6.73 -14.42
CA PRO A 373 -27.05 5.35 -14.66
C PRO A 373 -26.75 4.60 -13.35
N SER A 374 -27.10 3.32 -13.31
CA SER A 374 -26.82 2.41 -12.19
C SER A 374 -25.55 1.58 -12.38
N ILE A 375 -24.97 1.60 -13.59
CA ILE A 375 -23.67 1.01 -13.89
C ILE A 375 -22.76 2.07 -14.50
N LEU A 376 -21.60 2.27 -13.89
CA LEU A 376 -20.56 3.15 -14.41
C LEU A 376 -19.29 2.34 -14.72
N VAL A 377 -18.81 2.46 -15.96
CA VAL A 377 -17.50 1.95 -16.37
C VAL A 377 -16.50 3.10 -16.41
N THR A 378 -15.34 2.92 -15.80
CA THR A 378 -14.27 3.93 -15.70
C THR A 378 -12.89 3.26 -15.77
N VAL A 379 -11.84 4.05 -15.97
CA VAL A 379 -10.44 3.64 -15.72
C VAL A 379 -9.98 4.27 -14.40
N ALA A 380 -9.53 5.53 -14.43
CA ALA A 380 -9.03 6.24 -13.25
C ALA A 380 -9.88 7.48 -12.86
N MET A 381 -10.88 7.87 -13.65
CA MET A 381 -11.64 9.11 -13.38
C MET A 381 -12.57 9.00 -12.17
N ALA A 382 -13.25 7.86 -11.98
CA ALA A 382 -14.12 7.66 -10.82
C ALA A 382 -13.36 7.21 -9.55
N TYR A 383 -12.04 7.00 -9.66
CA TYR A 383 -11.21 6.51 -8.58
C TYR A 383 -10.98 7.57 -7.50
N GLU A 384 -10.92 8.86 -7.85
CA GLU A 384 -10.71 9.97 -6.89
C GLU A 384 -11.84 11.01 -6.92
N GLY A 385 -12.51 11.18 -5.77
CA GLY A 385 -13.53 12.21 -5.58
C GLY A 385 -14.95 11.84 -6.00
N LEU A 386 -15.23 10.62 -6.49
CA LEU A 386 -16.61 10.19 -6.66
C LEU A 386 -17.24 9.89 -5.28
N ASP A 387 -18.21 10.71 -4.89
CA ASP A 387 -19.07 10.50 -3.72
C ASP A 387 -20.42 9.98 -4.18
N ALA A 388 -20.57 8.66 -4.26
CA ALA A 388 -21.83 8.01 -4.61
C ALA A 388 -22.12 6.90 -3.58
N PRO A 389 -22.84 7.21 -2.48
CA PRO A 389 -23.16 6.22 -1.45
C PRO A 389 -23.91 5.01 -1.99
N ASP A 390 -24.69 5.19 -3.06
CA ASP A 390 -25.44 4.11 -3.71
C ASP A 390 -24.54 3.02 -4.33
N VAL A 391 -23.22 3.23 -4.48
CA VAL A 391 -22.32 2.17 -4.98
C VAL A 391 -22.26 1.03 -3.98
N ALA A 392 -22.76 -0.15 -4.37
CA ALA A 392 -22.80 -1.34 -3.52
C ALA A 392 -21.86 -2.44 -4.03
N VAL A 393 -21.55 -2.44 -5.33
CA VAL A 393 -20.70 -3.46 -5.96
C VAL A 393 -19.58 -2.78 -6.75
N VAL A 394 -18.35 -3.30 -6.63
CA VAL A 394 -17.19 -2.90 -7.43
C VAL A 394 -16.65 -4.10 -8.19
N ALA A 395 -16.45 -3.95 -9.50
CA ALA A 395 -15.67 -4.89 -10.31
C ALA A 395 -14.26 -4.32 -10.50
N ALA A 396 -13.28 -4.86 -9.79
CA ALA A 396 -11.88 -4.45 -9.81
C ALA A 396 -11.11 -5.09 -10.97
N LEU A 397 -11.48 -4.74 -12.20
CA LEU A 397 -10.86 -5.21 -13.44
C LEU A 397 -9.58 -4.43 -13.79
N THR A 398 -8.77 -4.06 -12.81
CA THR A 398 -7.56 -3.27 -13.00
C THR A 398 -6.30 -4.09 -12.69
N HIS A 399 -5.20 -3.76 -13.34
CA HIS A 399 -3.88 -4.33 -13.05
C HIS A 399 -3.14 -3.58 -11.93
N ILE A 400 -3.65 -2.42 -11.50
CA ILE A 400 -3.03 -1.60 -10.46
C ILE A 400 -3.11 -2.35 -9.11
N ARG A 401 -1.96 -2.50 -8.44
CA ARG A 401 -1.84 -3.19 -7.14
C ARG A 401 -1.27 -2.31 -6.03
N SER A 402 -1.21 -1.00 -6.25
CA SER A 402 -0.87 -0.03 -5.22
C SER A 402 -1.88 -0.10 -4.08
N ARG A 403 -1.39 -0.21 -2.83
CA ARG A 403 -2.22 -0.26 -1.62
C ARG A 403 -3.17 0.93 -1.54
N ALA A 404 -2.63 2.16 -1.58
CA ALA A 404 -3.44 3.38 -1.46
C ALA A 404 -4.52 3.43 -2.54
N TRP A 405 -4.18 2.94 -3.74
CA TRP A 405 -5.11 2.84 -4.86
C TRP A 405 -6.22 1.82 -4.62
N LEU A 406 -5.89 0.62 -4.18
CA LEU A 406 -6.93 -0.36 -3.88
C LEU A 406 -7.80 0.06 -2.68
N GLU A 407 -7.23 0.68 -1.64
CA GLU A 407 -7.99 1.20 -0.48
C GLU A 407 -9.01 2.26 -0.91
N GLN A 408 -8.60 3.23 -1.73
CA GLN A 408 -9.49 4.29 -2.21
C GLN A 408 -10.57 3.75 -3.16
N MET A 409 -10.26 2.76 -4.01
CA MET A 409 -11.24 2.10 -4.86
C MET A 409 -12.29 1.36 -4.03
N VAL A 410 -11.86 0.54 -3.06
CA VAL A 410 -12.77 -0.19 -2.16
C VAL A 410 -13.62 0.79 -1.36
N ALA A 411 -13.05 1.90 -0.90
CA ALA A 411 -13.76 2.93 -0.15
C ALA A 411 -14.89 3.65 -0.92
N ARG A 412 -15.03 3.42 -2.24
CA ARG A 412 -16.18 3.90 -3.02
C ARG A 412 -17.45 3.15 -2.68
N ALA A 413 -17.37 1.87 -2.30
CA ALA A 413 -18.52 1.04 -1.98
C ALA A 413 -18.80 0.90 -0.48
N THR A 414 -17.90 1.38 0.39
CA THR A 414 -18.06 1.24 1.85
C THR A 414 -18.82 2.39 2.51
N ARG A 415 -19.44 3.28 1.73
CA ARG A 415 -20.21 4.40 2.25
C ARG A 415 -21.60 3.92 2.65
N VAL A 416 -22.08 4.34 3.81
CA VAL A 416 -23.46 4.05 4.23
C VAL A 416 -24.40 4.89 3.37
N ASP A 417 -25.33 4.23 2.70
CA ASP A 417 -26.31 4.88 1.86
C ASP A 417 -27.59 5.17 2.68
N PRO A 418 -27.95 6.45 2.87
CA PRO A 418 -29.14 6.82 3.63
C PRO A 418 -30.45 6.42 2.94
N HIS A 419 -30.42 6.09 1.64
CA HIS A 419 -31.59 5.69 0.85
C HIS A 419 -31.72 4.17 0.70
N ALA A 420 -30.72 3.39 1.15
CA ALA A 420 -30.65 1.94 0.97
C ALA A 420 -31.31 1.11 2.09
N GLY A 421 -31.98 1.75 3.03
CA GLY A 421 -32.59 1.09 4.19
C GLY A 421 -31.64 0.97 5.39
N PRO A 422 -31.94 0.09 6.37
CA PRO A 422 -31.15 -0.07 7.59
C PRO A 422 -29.70 -0.51 7.31
N TYR A 423 -28.76 -0.06 8.14
CA TYR A 423 -27.32 -0.35 8.02
C TYR A 423 -27.04 -1.85 7.95
N GLU A 424 -27.76 -2.66 8.73
CA GLU A 424 -27.59 -4.11 8.86
C GLU A 424 -27.85 -4.87 7.56
N THR A 425 -28.56 -4.25 6.61
CA THR A 425 -28.88 -4.84 5.29
C THR A 425 -27.92 -4.40 4.18
N GLN A 426 -26.96 -3.55 4.52
CA GLN A 426 -26.00 -2.95 3.61
C GLN A 426 -24.62 -3.59 3.77
N GLN A 427 -23.96 -3.85 2.64
CA GLN A 427 -22.59 -4.32 2.57
C GLN A 427 -21.97 -3.90 1.24
N ALA A 428 -20.65 -3.79 1.20
CA ALA A 428 -19.90 -3.59 -0.03
C ALA A 428 -19.45 -4.94 -0.61
N LEU A 429 -19.68 -5.19 -1.89
CA LEU A 429 -19.16 -6.35 -2.60
C LEU A 429 -18.05 -5.91 -3.57
N VAL A 430 -16.89 -6.57 -3.51
CA VAL A 430 -15.75 -6.25 -4.39
C VAL A 430 -15.29 -7.51 -5.10
N PHE A 431 -15.50 -7.58 -6.41
CA PHE A 431 -15.02 -8.66 -7.25
C PHE A 431 -13.63 -8.34 -7.79
N HIS A 432 -12.68 -9.27 -7.68
CA HIS A 432 -11.30 -9.07 -8.13
C HIS A 432 -10.66 -10.38 -8.61
N PRO A 433 -9.61 -10.32 -9.46
CA PRO A 433 -8.81 -11.49 -9.78
C PRO A 433 -8.11 -12.01 -8.53
N ASP A 434 -8.08 -13.32 -8.34
CA ASP A 434 -7.45 -14.01 -7.20
C ASP A 434 -5.93 -14.05 -7.33
N ASP A 435 -5.29 -12.91 -7.54
CA ASP A 435 -3.84 -12.81 -7.65
C ASP A 435 -3.18 -12.58 -6.27
N PRO A 436 -1.94 -13.04 -6.06
CA PRO A 436 -1.26 -12.92 -4.78
C PRO A 436 -1.02 -11.47 -4.34
N LEU A 437 -0.96 -10.49 -5.25
CA LEU A 437 -0.77 -9.08 -4.88
C LEU A 437 -2.05 -8.49 -4.26
N PHE A 438 -3.22 -8.82 -4.81
CA PHE A 438 -4.50 -8.43 -4.21
C PHE A 438 -4.75 -9.17 -2.89
N ALA A 439 -4.36 -10.44 -2.79
CA ALA A 439 -4.43 -11.22 -1.55
C ALA A 439 -3.58 -10.59 -0.43
N LEU A 440 -2.37 -10.11 -0.75
CA LEU A 440 -1.52 -9.36 0.18
C LEU A 440 -2.19 -8.04 0.61
N PHE A 441 -2.76 -7.30 -0.33
CA PHE A 441 -3.53 -6.08 -0.02
C PHE A 441 -4.66 -6.35 0.98
N ARG A 442 -5.49 -7.38 0.72
CA ARG A 442 -6.57 -7.80 1.63
C ARG A 442 -6.06 -8.09 3.03
N ARG A 443 -5.01 -8.93 3.16
CA ARG A 443 -4.42 -9.23 4.48
C ARG A 443 -3.92 -7.98 5.20
N ARG A 444 -3.30 -7.03 4.50
CA ARG A 444 -2.87 -5.77 5.12
C ARG A 444 -4.04 -4.91 5.58
N MET A 445 -5.13 -4.85 4.82
CA MET A 445 -6.34 -4.17 5.28
C MET A 445 -6.91 -4.78 6.58
N GLU A 446 -6.73 -6.09 6.78
CA GLU A 446 -7.15 -6.78 8.01
C GLU A 446 -6.20 -6.59 9.17
N TYR A 447 -4.90 -6.46 8.96
CA TYR A 447 -3.93 -6.57 10.05
C TYR A 447 -3.08 -5.31 10.28
N GLU A 448 -3.05 -4.35 9.35
CA GLU A 448 -2.11 -3.23 9.39
C GLU A 448 -2.80 -1.86 9.18
N GLN A 449 -3.00 -1.12 10.28
CA GLN A 449 -2.91 0.34 10.24
C GLN A 449 -1.47 0.73 10.55
N GLY A 450 -0.63 0.60 9.54
CA GLY A 450 0.82 0.71 9.70
C GLY A 450 1.26 2.08 10.18
N THR A 451 2.21 2.10 11.12
CA THR A 451 2.94 3.29 11.63
C THR A 451 4.45 3.20 11.34
N LEU A 452 4.86 2.21 10.55
CA LEU A 452 6.26 1.81 10.36
C LEU A 452 6.79 2.25 8.99
N ALA A 453 7.79 3.12 8.97
CA ALA A 453 8.55 3.45 7.78
C ALA A 453 9.82 2.56 7.69
N ARG A 454 10.11 2.01 6.50
CA ARG A 454 11.32 1.22 6.25
C ARG A 454 12.09 1.74 5.03
N PRO A 455 13.31 2.29 5.19
CA PRO A 455 14.21 2.53 4.08
C PRO A 455 14.66 1.19 3.48
N LYS A 456 14.45 1.03 2.17
CA LYS A 456 14.81 -0.17 1.41
C LYS A 456 16.34 -0.26 1.25
N ALA A 457 16.93 -1.41 1.57
CA ALA A 457 18.32 -1.70 1.24
C ALA A 457 18.43 -2.33 -0.17
N LYS A 458 19.40 -1.91 -0.98
CA LYS A 458 19.78 -2.63 -2.21
C LYS A 458 20.48 -3.94 -1.81
N ARG A 459 19.85 -5.08 -2.08
CA ARG A 459 20.44 -6.42 -1.91
C ARG A 459 20.75 -7.03 -3.27
N LYS A 460 21.91 -7.69 -3.39
CA LYS A 460 22.27 -8.56 -4.53
C LYS A 460 21.41 -9.84 -4.46
N GLN A 461 20.96 -10.32 -5.63
CA GLN A 461 19.94 -11.35 -5.93
C GLN A 461 20.05 -12.64 -5.08
N SER A 462 18.93 -13.29 -4.69
CA SER A 462 18.31 -14.37 -5.49
C SER A 462 16.78 -14.59 -5.28
N ALA A 463 16.05 -13.60 -4.77
CA ALA A 463 14.58 -13.57 -4.81
C ALA A 463 14.10 -12.12 -4.90
N LEU A 464 13.13 -11.82 -5.76
CA LEU A 464 12.63 -10.46 -5.98
C LEU A 464 12.04 -9.90 -4.66
N PRO A 465 12.60 -8.81 -4.10
CA PRO A 465 12.08 -8.21 -2.87
C PRO A 465 10.66 -7.65 -3.09
N LEU A 466 9.79 -7.78 -2.09
CA LEU A 466 8.38 -7.34 -2.10
C LEU A 466 8.16 -5.88 -2.54
N TRP A 467 9.16 -5.04 -2.37
CA TRP A 467 9.10 -3.63 -2.69
C TRP A 467 9.52 -3.27 -4.11
N LEU A 468 10.17 -4.21 -4.79
CA LEU A 468 10.47 -4.15 -6.21
C LEU A 468 9.21 -4.46 -7.01
N LEU A 469 8.27 -5.27 -6.47
CA LEU A 469 6.95 -5.50 -7.07
C LEU A 469 6.26 -4.16 -7.36
N ASP A 470 6.19 -3.22 -6.41
CA ASP A 470 5.58 -1.89 -6.64
C ASP A 470 6.31 -1.01 -7.68
N GLN A 471 7.55 -1.35 -8.06
CA GLN A 471 8.40 -0.59 -9.01
C GLN A 471 8.79 -1.40 -10.25
N LEU A 472 8.33 -2.65 -10.38
CA LEU A 472 8.49 -3.43 -11.59
C LEU A 472 7.75 -2.67 -12.70
N PRO A 473 8.36 -2.49 -13.89
CA PRO A 473 7.74 -1.76 -14.98
C PRO A 473 6.31 -2.29 -15.23
N PRO A 474 5.40 -1.47 -15.78
CA PRO A 474 4.18 -2.01 -16.36
C PRO A 474 4.55 -3.22 -17.23
N ALA A 475 3.67 -4.23 -17.30
CA ALA A 475 3.91 -5.39 -18.16
C ALA A 475 4.44 -4.88 -19.50
N ARG A 476 5.62 -5.36 -19.90
CA ARG A 476 6.33 -4.83 -21.06
C ARG A 476 5.36 -4.80 -22.24
N GLU A 477 5.36 -3.69 -22.99
CA GLU A 477 4.83 -3.66 -24.34
C GLU A 477 5.60 -4.72 -25.13
N GLY A 478 5.09 -5.95 -25.17
CA GLY A 478 5.87 -7.12 -25.58
C GLY A 478 5.18 -8.47 -25.34
N ILE A 479 4.21 -8.55 -24.41
CA ILE A 479 3.38 -9.76 -24.28
C ILE A 479 2.07 -9.67 -25.07
N THR A 480 1.70 -10.75 -25.74
CA THR A 480 0.42 -10.87 -26.46
C THR A 480 -0.52 -11.81 -25.70
N PRO A 481 -1.63 -11.32 -25.12
CA PRO A 481 -2.64 -12.17 -24.48
C PRO A 481 -3.21 -13.18 -25.49
N LEU A 482 -3.26 -14.47 -25.13
CA LEU A 482 -3.88 -15.50 -25.97
C LEU A 482 -5.28 -15.84 -25.46
N ASP A 483 -5.36 -16.39 -24.26
CA ASP A 483 -6.63 -16.69 -23.61
C ASP A 483 -6.53 -16.74 -22.08
N SER A 484 -7.69 -16.82 -21.45
CA SER A 484 -7.84 -17.17 -20.05
C SER A 484 -9.20 -17.80 -19.78
N ASN A 485 -9.27 -18.63 -18.74
CA ASN A 485 -10.50 -19.22 -18.23
C ASN A 485 -10.77 -18.76 -16.79
N ALA A 486 -12.02 -18.90 -16.35
CA ALA A 486 -12.40 -18.74 -14.95
C ALA A 486 -12.62 -20.13 -14.34
N LEU A 487 -12.04 -20.37 -13.17
CA LEU A 487 -12.05 -21.68 -12.51
C LEU A 487 -12.93 -21.70 -11.27
N ALA A 488 -12.77 -20.74 -10.37
CA ALA A 488 -13.46 -20.74 -9.09
C ALA A 488 -13.62 -19.33 -8.51
N LEU A 489 -14.80 -19.04 -7.96
CA LEU A 489 -15.07 -17.82 -7.21
C LEU A 489 -15.10 -18.12 -5.71
N ARG A 490 -14.32 -17.37 -4.91
CA ARG A 490 -14.29 -17.52 -3.46
C ARG A 490 -14.68 -16.23 -2.77
N PHE A 491 -15.60 -16.34 -1.81
CA PHE A 491 -16.04 -15.20 -1.01
C PHE A 491 -15.32 -15.18 0.33
N ASP A 492 -14.85 -13.99 0.72
CA ASP A 492 -14.29 -13.78 2.05
C ASP A 492 -14.59 -12.37 2.56
N THR A 493 -15.10 -12.29 3.78
CA THR A 493 -15.51 -11.01 4.39
C THR A 493 -14.36 -10.46 5.21
N LEU A 494 -13.96 -9.23 4.87
CA LEU A 494 -12.82 -8.55 5.48
C LEU A 494 -13.02 -8.41 6.99
N ARG A 495 -12.08 -8.96 7.77
CA ARG A 495 -12.14 -8.86 9.23
C ARG A 495 -11.84 -7.43 9.69
N PRO A 496 -12.49 -6.93 10.77
CA PRO A 496 -12.11 -5.68 11.40
C PRO A 496 -10.66 -5.79 11.88
N GLY A 497 -9.79 -4.91 11.38
CA GLY A 497 -8.39 -4.93 11.81
C GLY A 497 -8.15 -4.38 13.22
N PRO A 498 -6.92 -4.45 13.72
CA PRO A 498 -6.62 -3.97 15.07
C PRO A 498 -6.95 -2.48 15.20
N GLU A 499 -7.32 -2.05 16.42
CA GLU A 499 -7.42 -0.63 16.72
C GLU A 499 -6.07 0.05 16.54
N LEU A 500 -6.09 1.33 16.14
CA LEU A 500 -4.88 2.15 16.18
C LEU A 500 -4.52 2.29 17.66
N ALA A 501 -3.57 1.47 18.14
CA ALA A 501 -3.09 1.55 19.51
C ALA A 501 -2.44 2.92 19.72
N LEU A 502 -3.22 3.86 20.27
CA LEU A 502 -2.70 5.09 20.85
C LEU A 502 -1.89 4.64 22.06
N LYS A 503 -0.58 4.45 21.90
CA LYS A 503 0.31 4.21 23.05
C LYS A 503 0.19 5.41 23.98
N ARG A 504 -0.59 5.28 25.04
CA ARG A 504 -0.57 6.16 26.19
C ARG A 504 0.23 5.46 27.29
N PRO A 505 1.22 6.11 27.92
CA PRO A 505 1.99 5.51 29.01
C PRO A 505 1.11 5.06 30.18
N GLU A 506 -0.07 5.66 30.36
CA GLU A 506 -1.06 5.28 31.38
C GLU A 506 -1.69 3.89 31.16
N GLN A 507 -1.63 3.34 29.93
CA GLN A 507 -2.14 2.00 29.61
C GLN A 507 -1.09 0.90 29.70
N GLU A 508 0.21 1.23 29.84
CA GLU A 508 1.27 0.23 30.02
C GLU A 508 1.19 -0.46 31.39
N ALA A 509 0.67 0.22 32.42
CA ALA A 509 0.55 -0.36 33.77
C ALA A 509 -0.44 -1.54 33.85
N ALA A 510 -1.30 -1.75 32.84
CA ALA A 510 -2.30 -2.82 32.83
C ALA A 510 -1.99 -3.97 31.85
N GLN A 511 -0.89 -3.92 31.09
CA GLN A 511 -0.50 -4.97 30.14
C GLN A 511 0.93 -5.51 30.37
N ALA A 512 1.41 -5.45 31.60
CA ALA A 512 2.60 -6.21 31.99
C ALA A 512 2.20 -7.66 32.33
N GLU A 513 2.87 -8.60 31.66
CA GLU A 513 2.85 -10.06 31.86
C GLU A 513 1.70 -10.87 31.23
N LEU A 514 1.62 -10.85 29.89
CA LEU A 514 1.22 -12.06 29.17
C LEU A 514 2.46 -12.97 29.03
N LEU A 515 2.57 -13.93 29.95
CA LEU A 515 3.54 -15.03 29.88
C LEU A 515 3.40 -15.75 28.53
N GLU A 516 4.39 -15.58 27.66
CA GLU A 516 4.46 -16.26 26.37
C GLU A 516 4.50 -17.78 26.61
N ALA A 517 3.61 -18.54 25.96
CA ALA A 517 3.59 -19.99 26.13
C ALA A 517 4.96 -20.59 25.73
N PRO A 518 5.54 -21.53 26.51
CA PRO A 518 6.88 -22.06 26.28
C PRO A 518 7.12 -22.59 24.86
N SER A 519 6.09 -23.16 24.22
CA SER A 519 6.16 -23.65 22.83
C SER A 519 6.33 -22.55 21.79
N VAL A 520 5.76 -21.36 22.03
CA VAL A 520 5.89 -20.17 21.17
C VAL A 520 7.28 -19.56 21.36
N ALA A 521 7.73 -19.45 22.61
CA ALA A 521 9.08 -19.00 22.95
C ALA A 521 10.16 -19.91 22.33
N GLU A 522 10.01 -21.24 22.43
CA GLU A 522 10.91 -22.19 21.79
C GLU A 522 10.92 -22.06 20.26
N ARG A 523 9.76 -21.94 19.62
CA ARG A 523 9.67 -21.77 18.15
C ARG A 523 10.37 -20.49 17.71
N ARG A 524 10.17 -19.39 18.44
CA ARG A 524 10.84 -18.10 18.18
C ARG A 524 12.35 -18.22 18.34
N LEU A 525 12.84 -18.82 19.42
CA LEU A 525 14.27 -18.96 19.67
C LEU A 525 14.94 -19.92 18.68
N ARG A 526 14.28 -21.01 18.25
CA ARG A 526 14.78 -21.88 17.17
C ARG A 526 14.95 -21.14 15.85
N ALA A 527 14.00 -20.27 15.50
CA ALA A 527 14.07 -19.44 14.30
C ALA A 527 15.24 -18.43 14.40
N ARG A 528 15.34 -17.72 15.53
CA ARG A 528 16.43 -16.75 15.79
C ARG A 528 17.81 -17.41 15.76
N LEU A 529 17.96 -18.58 16.38
CA LEU A 529 19.21 -19.35 16.36
C LEU A 529 19.59 -19.76 14.93
N GLY A 530 18.62 -20.22 14.14
CA GLY A 530 18.83 -20.55 12.72
C GLY A 530 19.21 -19.36 11.85
N GLU A 531 18.63 -18.18 12.12
CA GLU A 531 18.98 -16.92 11.46
C GLU A 531 20.40 -16.46 11.81
N MET A 532 20.82 -16.56 13.07
CA MET A 532 22.18 -16.20 13.49
C MET A 532 23.24 -17.08 12.82
N VAL A 533 22.99 -18.39 12.73
CA VAL A 533 23.88 -19.33 12.02
C VAL A 533 23.94 -19.01 10.52
N ALA A 534 22.80 -18.67 9.91
CA ALA A 534 22.75 -18.28 8.50
C ALA A 534 23.47 -16.95 8.24
N ALA A 535 23.32 -15.97 9.14
CA ALA A 535 23.98 -14.69 9.02
C ALA A 535 25.51 -14.83 9.04
N GLN A 536 26.06 -15.55 10.02
CA GLN A 536 27.50 -15.81 10.08
C GLN A 536 27.99 -16.59 8.84
N ALA A 537 27.25 -17.60 8.39
CA ALA A 537 27.63 -18.36 7.20
C ALA A 537 27.67 -17.50 5.93
N VAL A 538 26.71 -16.60 5.74
CA VAL A 538 26.66 -15.68 4.60
C VAL A 538 27.75 -14.62 4.68
N GLU A 539 28.02 -14.08 5.87
CA GLU A 539 29.10 -13.11 6.10
C GLU A 539 30.47 -13.71 5.76
N ASP A 540 30.72 -14.94 6.22
CA ASP A 540 32.00 -15.63 5.99
C ASP A 540 32.14 -16.16 4.55
N GLU A 541 31.04 -16.56 3.89
CA GLU A 541 31.02 -16.87 2.46
C GLU A 541 31.32 -15.64 1.60
N ALA A 542 30.75 -14.48 1.95
CA ALA A 542 30.99 -13.22 1.25
C ALA A 542 32.44 -12.74 1.41
N GLY A 543 33.07 -12.99 2.55
CA GLY A 543 34.50 -12.71 2.77
C GLY A 543 35.46 -13.59 1.96
N ARG A 544 35.03 -14.81 1.57
CA ARG A 544 35.85 -15.78 0.81
C ARG A 544 35.78 -15.61 -0.71
N ALA A 545 34.82 -14.85 -1.23
CA ALA A 545 34.60 -14.66 -2.68
C ALA A 545 35.72 -13.86 -3.41
N GLY A 546 36.78 -13.44 -2.71
CA GLY A 546 37.97 -12.80 -3.29
C GLY A 546 39.07 -13.75 -3.79
N PHE A 547 38.99 -15.06 -3.50
CA PHE A 547 39.98 -16.05 -3.97
C PHE A 547 39.30 -17.13 -4.83
N LYS A 548 39.79 -17.30 -6.06
CA LYS A 548 39.27 -18.30 -7.03
C LYS A 548 39.42 -19.73 -6.53
N GLY A 549 38.36 -20.53 -6.65
CA GLY A 549 38.44 -21.97 -6.93
C GLY A 549 37.46 -22.89 -6.18
N GLY A 550 36.51 -23.48 -6.92
CA GLY A 550 36.28 -24.93 -6.90
C GLY A 550 35.24 -25.57 -5.93
N THR A 551 34.20 -26.13 -6.55
CA THR A 551 33.45 -27.38 -6.22
C THR A 551 32.54 -27.46 -4.97
N ALA A 552 31.31 -27.90 -5.25
CA ALA A 552 30.17 -28.04 -4.36
C ALA A 552 30.35 -29.14 -3.29
N GLY A 553 30.34 -28.71 -2.03
CA GLY A 553 30.00 -29.50 -0.85
C GLY A 553 28.89 -28.79 -0.06
N PRO A 554 28.35 -29.39 1.02
CA PRO A 554 27.29 -28.76 1.80
C PRO A 554 27.76 -27.40 2.33
N GLY A 555 27.04 -26.32 1.98
CA GLY A 555 27.44 -24.93 2.23
C GLY A 555 27.78 -24.61 3.68
N LEU A 556 28.44 -23.46 3.94
CA LEU A 556 28.96 -23.09 5.28
C LEU A 556 27.87 -23.12 6.37
N TYR A 557 26.61 -22.88 5.99
CA TYR A 557 25.45 -23.04 6.86
C TYR A 557 25.34 -24.44 7.50
N HIS A 558 25.59 -25.51 6.74
CA HIS A 558 25.51 -26.88 7.25
C HIS A 558 26.67 -27.20 8.20
N ARG A 559 27.86 -26.69 7.89
CA ARG A 559 29.04 -26.82 8.77
C ARG A 559 28.83 -26.07 10.07
N TYR A 560 28.28 -24.86 10.02
CA TYR A 560 28.01 -24.05 11.21
C TYR A 560 26.90 -24.64 12.09
N ASN A 561 25.88 -25.24 11.50
CA ASN A 561 24.91 -26.03 12.27
C ASN A 561 25.55 -27.28 12.91
N ALA A 562 26.53 -27.91 12.26
CA ALA A 562 27.26 -29.04 12.84
C ALA A 562 28.18 -28.62 14.00
N VAL A 563 28.87 -27.48 13.88
CA VAL A 563 29.64 -26.85 14.97
C VAL A 563 28.74 -26.53 16.14
N LEU A 564 27.62 -25.85 15.90
CA LEU A 564 26.65 -25.50 16.94
C LEU A 564 26.10 -26.75 17.64
N LYS A 565 25.80 -27.81 16.87
CA LYS A 565 25.39 -29.11 17.40
C LYS A 565 26.47 -29.72 18.32
N ARG A 566 27.75 -29.69 17.93
CA ARG A 566 28.86 -30.21 18.74
C ARG A 566 29.03 -29.40 20.03
N MET A 567 28.90 -28.08 19.97
CA MET A 567 29.00 -27.17 21.12
C MET A 567 27.85 -27.29 22.13
N THR A 568 26.67 -27.71 21.67
CA THR A 568 25.45 -27.81 22.47
C THR A 568 25.13 -29.26 22.90
N GLY A 569 26.17 -30.10 23.04
CA GLY A 569 26.01 -31.46 23.53
C GLY A 569 25.44 -32.45 22.51
N ASN A 570 25.74 -32.27 21.23
CA ASN A 570 25.31 -33.10 20.10
C ASN A 570 23.79 -33.13 19.82
N LYS A 571 23.03 -32.17 20.35
CA LYS A 571 21.58 -32.04 20.12
C LYS A 571 21.29 -31.16 18.90
N ASN A 572 20.29 -31.57 18.11
CA ASN A 572 19.79 -30.71 17.02
C ASN A 572 18.94 -29.57 17.62
N ARG A 573 18.90 -28.38 16.98
CA ARG A 573 18.05 -27.25 17.38
C ARG A 573 16.57 -27.63 17.56
N ALA A 574 16.08 -28.61 16.80
CA ALA A 574 14.72 -29.11 16.90
C ALA A 574 14.45 -29.90 18.20
N GLN A 575 15.51 -30.35 18.88
CA GLN A 575 15.48 -31.16 20.10
C GLN A 575 15.92 -30.37 21.34
N MET A 576 16.31 -29.10 21.19
CA MET A 576 16.72 -28.24 22.30
C MET A 576 15.51 -27.72 23.06
N THR A 577 15.58 -27.74 24.38
CA THR A 577 14.65 -27.10 25.32
C THR A 577 14.80 -25.57 25.30
N LEU A 578 13.84 -24.86 25.89
CA LEU A 578 13.88 -23.39 26.00
C LEU A 578 15.20 -22.85 26.57
N ALA A 579 15.64 -23.36 27.72
CA ALA A 579 16.87 -22.94 28.37
C ALA A 579 18.12 -23.24 27.51
N GLU A 580 18.13 -24.35 26.78
CA GLU A 580 19.22 -24.71 25.86
C GLU A 580 19.25 -23.79 24.63
N LEU A 581 18.10 -23.37 24.12
CA LEU A 581 18.00 -22.41 23.01
C LEU A 581 18.48 -21.02 23.42
N GLU A 582 18.11 -20.57 24.62
CA GLU A 582 18.58 -19.30 25.18
C GLU A 582 20.09 -19.32 25.41
N ALA A 583 20.62 -20.41 25.97
CA ALA A 583 22.06 -20.60 26.15
C ALA A 583 22.81 -20.63 24.81
N ALA A 584 22.26 -21.30 23.79
CA ALA A 584 22.86 -21.37 22.45
C ALA A 584 22.88 -19.99 21.76
N ILE A 585 21.81 -19.20 21.89
CA ILE A 585 21.77 -17.82 21.38
C ILE A 585 22.78 -16.96 22.13
N GLY A 586 22.78 -16.99 23.46
CA GLY A 586 23.74 -16.23 24.27
C GLY A 586 25.19 -16.60 23.97
N TRP A 587 25.46 -17.85 23.61
CA TRP A 587 26.79 -18.27 23.16
C TRP A 587 27.15 -17.69 21.79
N LEU A 588 26.23 -17.73 20.81
CA LEU A 588 26.46 -17.16 19.46
C LEU A 588 26.59 -15.64 19.45
N GLU A 589 26.01 -14.94 20.42
CA GLU A 589 26.19 -13.49 20.58
C GLU A 589 27.63 -13.12 20.99
N ARG A 590 28.40 -14.09 21.50
CA ARG A 590 29.78 -13.87 21.98
C ARG A 590 30.86 -14.62 21.19
N ASN A 591 30.49 -15.51 20.28
CA ASN A 591 31.43 -16.39 19.58
C ASN A 591 31.10 -16.48 18.09
N GLN A 592 32.13 -16.62 17.25
CA GLN A 592 31.97 -16.80 15.81
C GLN A 592 32.17 -18.26 15.42
N LEU A 593 31.21 -18.84 14.71
CA LEU A 593 31.21 -20.26 14.33
C LEU A 593 32.41 -20.65 13.46
N GLN A 594 33.01 -19.70 12.73
CA GLN A 594 34.23 -19.92 11.95
C GLN A 594 35.44 -20.36 12.80
N GLU A 595 35.58 -19.81 14.01
CA GLU A 595 36.71 -20.08 14.90
C GLU A 595 36.64 -21.50 15.48
N HIS A 596 35.45 -22.11 15.43
CA HIS A 596 35.15 -23.42 15.99
C HIS A 596 34.99 -24.51 14.91
N LEU A 597 35.37 -24.23 13.66
CA LEU A 597 35.34 -25.22 12.58
C LEU A 597 36.25 -26.44 12.83
N HIS A 598 37.30 -26.28 13.66
CA HIS A 598 38.19 -27.37 14.07
C HIS A 598 37.46 -28.53 14.78
N LEU A 599 36.29 -28.26 15.37
CA LEU A 599 35.45 -29.28 16.01
C LEU A 599 34.85 -30.30 15.03
N LEU A 600 35.01 -30.07 13.72
CA LEU A 600 34.58 -30.95 12.63
C LEU A 600 35.73 -31.72 11.96
N ASP A 601 36.98 -31.49 12.35
CA ASP A 601 38.16 -32.02 11.65
C ASP A 601 38.24 -33.56 11.70
N ASP A 602 37.71 -34.18 12.75
CA ASP A 602 37.66 -35.64 12.93
C ASP A 602 36.45 -36.31 12.26
N ASP A 603 35.58 -35.55 11.56
CA ASP A 603 34.35 -36.06 10.96
C ASP A 603 34.53 -36.33 9.44
N PRO A 604 34.50 -37.59 9.00
CA PRO A 604 34.72 -37.94 7.59
C PRO A 604 33.67 -37.35 6.63
N ARG A 605 32.51 -36.88 7.14
CA ARG A 605 31.49 -36.19 6.33
C ARG A 605 31.86 -34.74 5.97
N TYR A 606 32.81 -34.15 6.68
CA TYR A 606 33.25 -32.76 6.49
C TYR A 606 34.75 -32.64 6.15
N ALA A 607 35.48 -33.76 6.15
CA ALA A 607 36.89 -33.86 5.77
C ALA A 607 37.10 -33.88 4.24
N TRP A 608 36.90 -32.73 3.58
CA TRP A 608 37.38 -32.53 2.21
C TRP A 608 37.89 -31.09 2.02
N THR A 609 39.01 -30.75 2.67
CA THR A 609 39.83 -29.56 2.35
C THR A 609 41.24 -29.58 2.98
N ALA A 610 41.85 -30.76 3.20
CA ALA A 610 43.16 -30.88 3.87
C ALA A 610 44.20 -31.75 3.14
N ARG A 611 44.07 -31.95 1.83
CA ARG A 611 45.12 -32.58 0.99
C ARG A 611 45.27 -31.85 -0.34
N GLN A 612 45.92 -30.68 -0.32
CA GLN A 612 46.70 -30.09 -1.43
C GLN A 612 47.33 -28.76 -0.96
N ARG A 613 48.16 -28.83 0.09
CA ARG A 613 49.13 -27.77 0.43
C ARG A 613 50.46 -28.45 0.76
N GLY A 614 51.10 -28.97 -0.28
CA GLY A 614 52.42 -29.57 -0.18
C GLY A 614 52.98 -29.69 -1.59
N GLU A 615 53.99 -28.86 -1.86
CA GLU A 615 54.95 -28.98 -2.98
C GLU A 615 54.52 -28.47 -4.36
N TRP A 616 54.71 -27.17 -4.57
CA TRP A 616 55.20 -26.68 -5.86
C TRP A 616 56.20 -25.54 -5.66
N ARG A 617 57.43 -25.71 -6.18
CA ARG A 617 58.50 -24.70 -6.20
C ARG A 617 58.60 -24.11 -7.62
N PRO A 618 58.77 -22.80 -7.78
CA PRO A 618 58.87 -22.18 -9.11
C PRO A 618 60.29 -22.33 -9.71
N PRO A 619 60.43 -22.55 -11.03
CA PRO A 619 61.72 -22.49 -11.69
C PRO A 619 62.09 -21.03 -12.06
N VAL A 620 63.40 -20.74 -12.01
CA VAL A 620 64.01 -19.42 -12.27
C VAL A 620 64.61 -19.39 -13.68
N GLY A 621 64.37 -18.30 -14.44
CA GLY A 621 65.35 -17.73 -15.39
C GLY A 621 65.15 -17.87 -16.92
N ARG A 622 64.80 -16.73 -17.56
CA ARG A 622 65.30 -16.08 -18.82
C ARG A 622 65.69 -16.94 -20.05
N LEU A 623 65.27 -16.64 -21.30
CA LEU A 623 65.70 -15.53 -22.17
C LEU A 623 64.89 -15.46 -23.49
N THR A 624 64.91 -14.28 -24.11
CA THR A 624 64.36 -13.88 -25.43
C THR A 624 65.13 -14.46 -26.62
N ARG A 625 64.44 -14.86 -27.72
CA ARG A 625 64.74 -14.49 -29.14
C ARG A 625 63.91 -15.25 -30.21
N THR A 626 63.27 -14.45 -31.07
CA THR A 626 63.14 -14.51 -32.55
C THR A 626 63.08 -15.85 -33.32
N THR A 627 61.98 -15.99 -34.08
CA THR A 627 61.83 -16.45 -35.50
C THR A 627 62.90 -17.34 -36.13
N THR A 628 62.52 -18.52 -36.68
CA THR A 628 62.34 -18.81 -38.13
C THR A 628 62.15 -20.32 -38.40
N ASP A 629 61.18 -20.59 -39.28
CA ASP A 629 61.12 -21.60 -40.36
C ASP A 629 61.08 -23.13 -40.16
N ALA A 630 60.15 -23.67 -40.97
CA ALA A 630 60.22 -24.86 -41.82
C ALA A 630 59.86 -26.27 -41.29
N LYS A 631 58.70 -26.72 -41.80
CA LYS A 631 58.44 -27.97 -42.55
C LYS A 631 58.81 -29.32 -41.90
N ARG A 632 57.78 -30.16 -41.67
CA ARG A 632 57.44 -31.36 -42.48
C ARG A 632 56.42 -32.26 -41.75
N ALA A 633 55.31 -32.55 -42.43
CA ALA A 633 54.56 -33.81 -42.31
C ALA A 633 55.37 -34.95 -43.02
N PRO A 634 55.03 -36.27 -42.97
CA PRO A 634 53.67 -36.84 -42.91
C PRO A 634 53.53 -38.25 -42.26
N SER A 635 52.36 -38.89 -42.52
CA SER A 635 52.04 -40.33 -42.47
C SER A 635 51.42 -40.84 -41.17
N ALA A 636 50.09 -41.05 -41.09
CA ALA A 636 49.28 -42.15 -41.65
C ALA A 636 49.51 -43.51 -40.98
N TYR A 637 48.48 -44.08 -40.35
CA TYR A 637 47.97 -45.44 -40.63
C TYR A 637 46.63 -45.69 -39.92
N ALA A 638 45.76 -46.41 -40.62
CA ALA A 638 44.39 -46.77 -40.26
C ALA A 638 44.28 -48.22 -39.79
N ALA A 639 43.05 -48.61 -39.44
CA ALA A 639 42.49 -49.97 -39.36
C ALA A 639 42.68 -50.67 -37.98
N THR A 640 41.77 -51.50 -37.45
CA THR A 640 40.61 -52.21 -38.01
C THR A 640 39.74 -52.82 -36.89
N LYS A 641 38.44 -53.05 -37.18
CA LYS A 641 37.56 -54.22 -36.82
C LYS A 641 37.16 -54.48 -35.34
N ARG A 642 35.85 -54.48 -35.04
CA ARG A 642 34.83 -55.59 -35.06
C ARG A 642 35.00 -56.53 -33.84
N SER A 643 33.99 -57.13 -33.20
CA SER A 643 32.55 -57.34 -33.44
C SER A 643 32.00 -58.11 -32.21
N GLY A 644 30.69 -58.00 -31.96
CA GLY A 644 29.92 -58.82 -31.03
C GLY A 644 28.51 -58.29 -30.95
#